data_AF-A0A9E5UHZ4-F1
#
_entry.id   AF-A0A9E5UHZ4-F1
#
_cell.length_a   1.000
_cell.length_b   1.000
_cell.length_c   1.000
_cell.angle_alpha   90.00
_cell.angle_beta   90.00
_cell.angle_gamma   90.00
#
_symmetry.space_group_name_H-M   'P 1'
#
loop_
_entity.id
_entity.type
_entity.pdbx_description
1 polymer ?
#
loop_
_entity_poly.entity_id
_entity_poly.type
_entity_poly.pdbx_seq_one_letter_code
_entity_poly.pdbx_strand_id
1 'polypeptide(L)'
;MARTLELPYDASTGCAERHAWFERLRPLGWAVFLDSGDRARTGGRYDILAAGPVASLVCRDGRAEVLREGQDATPAAGAFGGLRALLEGTASGDAGWPIAGGAIGYYGYELGRGEAKLPPRKAGTQAFMPEAAVGLYAWTVVVDHARRRAALTSLASLPEGEAAAIRERLLTGEPPAREPFRVQGEVASSLERGDYLPRAARIIDYIRAGDAYQVNLTREFRLAFRGDAWEFYRHLHDINPAPMGAFLEYPFGSVLSSSPERLMTVEAGQAVTQPIKGTRRRRADPAEDARVRAELEASAKDRAENVMIVDLLRNDFGRVCEPGSVEAPRLCELESFATVHHLVSTVTGRLAPGRDAVDLMEACFPGGSVTGAPKRRAMEIIDELEPHRREVYCGAIGYATPAGRVDMNIPIRTTLAAEGELRFYAGGGIVADSSPEAEFEETEVKIAAIRRALSRFSAGAAPPPAKVAMRRELLSARDALFSGGSAEFSTGITARLRALPEYRRARTVLSTLSFGTEWDTRAFAEGVLADGKVLALPRVVRDPRSLVLHAVADLGADLVPGVWGIEEPDPARCRKVALSEVDFALVPALSCDEQGVRLGYGAGYFDRLLSGAGTRTFRVVALPEALVRPAVPREAHDVAVDALLTERRFLRMKASP
;
A
#
# COMPACT_ATOMS: atom_id res chain seq x y z
N MET A 1 30.11 -31.17 -1.40
CA MET A 1 29.48 -30.70 -0.15
C MET A 1 28.80 -29.38 -0.45
N ALA A 2 27.61 -29.15 0.10
CA ALA A 2 26.94 -27.85 0.01
C ALA A 2 27.83 -26.75 0.60
N ARG A 3 27.79 -25.55 0.02
CA ARG A 3 28.74 -24.48 0.33
C ARG A 3 28.01 -23.26 0.88
N THR A 4 28.63 -22.68 1.89
CA THR A 4 28.22 -21.43 2.52
C THR A 4 29.43 -20.49 2.49
N LEU A 5 29.32 -19.38 1.77
CA LEU A 5 30.33 -18.33 1.70
C LEU A 5 29.82 -17.10 2.44
N GLU A 6 30.46 -16.75 3.54
CA GLU A 6 30.05 -15.60 4.36
C GLU A 6 30.15 -14.28 3.59
N LEU A 7 29.18 -13.41 3.87
CA LEU A 7 29.04 -12.05 3.36
C LEU A 7 29.02 -11.05 4.52
N PRO A 8 29.45 -9.80 4.31
CA PRO A 8 29.48 -8.82 5.37
C PRO A 8 28.05 -8.48 5.83
N TYR A 9 27.83 -8.48 7.14
CA TYR A 9 26.58 -8.04 7.76
C TYR A 9 26.82 -6.77 8.56
N ASP A 10 26.28 -5.64 8.11
CA ASP A 10 26.30 -4.40 8.87
C ASP A 10 25.08 -4.31 9.81
N ALA A 11 25.33 -4.54 11.10
CA ALA A 11 24.29 -4.49 12.11
C ALA A 11 23.73 -3.08 12.35
N SER A 12 24.48 -2.01 12.02
CA SER A 12 24.06 -0.63 12.27
C SER A 12 22.94 -0.18 11.33
N THR A 13 22.90 -0.74 10.12
CA THR A 13 21.90 -0.43 9.09
C THR A 13 20.87 -1.55 8.89
N GLY A 14 20.92 -2.61 9.70
CA GLY A 14 20.14 -3.83 9.45
C GLY A 14 20.49 -4.47 8.11
N CYS A 15 21.77 -4.39 7.70
CA CYS A 15 22.31 -4.84 6.42
C CYS A 15 21.61 -4.15 5.23
N ALA A 16 21.62 -2.81 5.18
CA ALA A 16 21.05 -2.06 4.06
C ALA A 16 21.70 -2.41 2.70
N GLU A 17 22.97 -2.86 2.72
CA GLU A 17 23.75 -3.31 1.58
C GLU A 17 23.04 -4.38 0.73
N ARG A 18 22.11 -5.14 1.30
CA ARG A 18 21.31 -6.13 0.55
C ARG A 18 20.57 -5.56 -0.67
N HIS A 19 20.18 -4.28 -0.63
CA HIS A 19 19.59 -3.62 -1.79
C HIS A 19 20.62 -3.40 -2.91
N ALA A 20 21.85 -3.05 -2.55
CA ALA A 20 22.95 -2.91 -3.52
C ALA A 20 23.37 -4.28 -4.07
N TRP A 21 23.39 -5.32 -3.23
CA TRP A 21 23.57 -6.70 -3.68
C TRP A 21 22.51 -7.07 -4.72
N PHE A 22 21.23 -6.83 -4.43
CA PHE A 22 20.16 -7.11 -5.39
C PHE A 22 20.40 -6.39 -6.73
N GLU A 23 20.73 -5.09 -6.70
CA GLU A 23 21.04 -4.31 -7.90
C GLU A 23 22.18 -4.93 -8.73
N ARG A 24 23.25 -5.41 -8.08
CA ARG A 24 24.39 -6.07 -8.76
C ARG A 24 24.04 -7.43 -9.37
N LEU A 25 22.98 -8.08 -8.88
CA LEU A 25 22.51 -9.40 -9.35
C LEU A 25 21.50 -9.30 -10.49
N ARG A 26 20.71 -8.20 -10.57
CA ARG A 26 19.67 -8.01 -11.59
C ARG A 26 20.11 -8.30 -13.04
N PRO A 27 21.32 -7.92 -13.48
CA PRO A 27 21.78 -8.23 -14.84
C PRO A 27 21.87 -9.73 -15.19
N LEU A 28 21.87 -10.62 -14.20
CA LEU A 28 21.84 -12.08 -14.43
C LEU A 28 20.45 -12.57 -14.89
N GLY A 29 19.42 -11.71 -14.85
CA GLY A 29 18.05 -12.03 -15.23
C GLY A 29 17.34 -12.86 -14.17
N TRP A 30 15.99 -12.89 -14.23
CA TRP A 30 15.16 -13.65 -13.30
C TRP A 30 15.51 -13.35 -11.83
N ALA A 31 15.76 -12.08 -11.53
CA ALA A 31 16.23 -11.66 -10.22
C ALA A 31 15.06 -11.63 -9.24
N VAL A 32 15.24 -12.27 -8.09
CA VAL A 32 14.23 -12.38 -7.04
C VAL A 32 14.79 -11.89 -5.71
N PHE A 33 13.98 -11.13 -5.01
CA PHE A 33 14.24 -10.65 -3.65
C PHE A 33 13.00 -10.91 -2.82
N LEU A 34 13.05 -11.93 -1.96
CA LEU A 34 12.06 -12.12 -0.89
C LEU A 34 12.51 -11.29 0.30
N ASP A 35 11.69 -10.31 0.64
CA ASP A 35 12.05 -9.16 1.47
C ASP A 35 11.16 -9.12 2.69
N SER A 36 11.77 -9.32 3.85
CA SER A 36 11.08 -9.34 5.13
C SER A 36 10.87 -7.95 5.74
N GLY A 37 11.19 -6.89 4.98
CA GLY A 37 10.92 -5.51 5.33
C GLY A 37 11.89 -4.96 6.39
N ASP A 38 11.53 -3.81 6.97
CA ASP A 38 12.20 -3.32 8.16
C ASP A 38 11.84 -4.21 9.37
N ARG A 39 12.79 -5.05 9.80
CA ARG A 39 12.63 -5.94 10.96
C ARG A 39 12.05 -5.24 12.19
N ALA A 40 12.46 -4.00 12.48
CA ALA A 40 11.96 -3.27 13.65
C ALA A 40 10.45 -3.02 13.54
N ARG A 41 9.94 -2.93 12.32
CA ARG A 41 8.53 -2.67 12.01
C ARG A 41 7.72 -3.94 11.74
N THR A 42 8.31 -4.95 11.12
CA THR A 42 7.62 -6.13 10.59
C THR A 42 7.82 -7.41 11.41
N GLY A 43 8.90 -7.50 12.19
CA GLY A 43 9.31 -8.76 12.82
C GLY A 43 9.90 -9.79 11.84
N GLY A 44 10.10 -9.42 10.57
CA GLY A 44 10.71 -10.24 9.54
C GLY A 44 12.11 -10.75 9.91
N ARG A 45 12.42 -12.01 9.57
CA ARG A 45 13.69 -12.65 9.94
C ARG A 45 14.69 -12.76 8.80
N TYR A 46 14.22 -13.12 7.62
CA TYR A 46 15.09 -13.52 6.51
C TYR A 46 14.82 -12.71 5.26
N ASP A 47 15.88 -12.17 4.69
CA ASP A 47 15.88 -11.69 3.31
C ASP A 47 16.61 -12.70 2.43
N ILE A 48 16.03 -13.03 1.28
CA ILE A 48 16.53 -14.05 0.36
C ILE A 48 16.62 -13.45 -1.04
N LEU A 49 17.81 -13.49 -1.63
CA LEU A 49 18.07 -12.99 -2.97
C LEU A 49 18.60 -14.11 -3.86
N ALA A 50 18.19 -14.13 -5.12
CA ALA A 50 18.77 -15.01 -6.15
C ALA A 50 18.58 -14.39 -7.54
N ALA A 51 19.34 -14.87 -8.52
CA ALA A 51 19.19 -14.50 -9.93
C ALA A 51 19.79 -15.61 -10.81
N GLY A 52 19.51 -15.59 -12.12
CA GLY A 52 20.06 -16.55 -13.08
C GLY A 52 19.73 -18.02 -12.73
N PRO A 53 18.46 -18.44 -12.80
CA PRO A 53 18.08 -19.80 -12.47
C PRO A 53 18.61 -20.79 -13.53
N VAL A 54 18.99 -21.99 -13.10
CA VAL A 54 19.47 -23.07 -13.99
C VAL A 54 18.33 -23.78 -14.74
N ALA A 55 17.11 -23.60 -14.25
CA ALA A 55 15.89 -24.04 -14.90
C ALA A 55 14.73 -23.12 -14.51
N SER A 56 13.69 -23.02 -15.34
CA SER A 56 12.51 -22.23 -15.04
C SER A 56 11.24 -22.98 -15.41
N LEU A 57 10.17 -22.71 -14.68
CA LEU A 57 8.80 -23.11 -14.96
C LEU A 57 8.02 -21.84 -15.30
N VAL A 58 7.34 -21.85 -16.44
CA VAL A 58 6.38 -20.81 -16.82
C VAL A 58 5.05 -21.46 -17.15
N CYS A 59 3.96 -20.94 -16.58
CA CYS A 59 2.61 -21.35 -16.93
C CYS A 59 1.88 -20.20 -17.62
N ARG A 60 1.40 -20.40 -18.84
CA ARG A 60 0.65 -19.40 -19.61
C ARG A 60 -0.53 -20.06 -20.30
N ASP A 61 -1.72 -19.48 -20.14
CA ASP A 61 -2.97 -19.98 -20.72
C ASP A 61 -3.21 -21.47 -20.43
N GLY A 62 -2.96 -21.88 -19.19
CA GLY A 62 -3.09 -23.27 -18.74
C GLY A 62 -2.02 -24.24 -19.23
N ARG A 63 -1.03 -23.79 -20.02
CA ARG A 63 0.11 -24.61 -20.44
C ARG A 63 1.30 -24.34 -19.53
N ALA A 64 1.83 -25.38 -18.91
CA ALA A 64 3.02 -25.30 -18.07
C ALA A 64 4.22 -25.91 -18.82
N GLU A 65 5.32 -25.17 -18.86
CA GLU A 65 6.55 -25.59 -19.53
C GLU A 65 7.74 -25.40 -18.60
N VAL A 66 8.63 -26.40 -18.58
CA VAL A 66 9.91 -26.37 -17.88
C VAL A 66 11.03 -26.19 -18.91
N LEU A 67 11.80 -25.12 -18.76
CA LEU A 67 12.97 -24.81 -19.56
C LEU A 67 14.22 -25.00 -18.72
N ARG A 68 15.16 -25.84 -19.17
CA ARG A 68 16.48 -26.01 -18.57
C ARG A 68 17.55 -25.37 -19.46
N GLU A 69 18.60 -24.85 -18.88
CA GLU A 69 19.68 -24.22 -19.65
C GLU A 69 20.24 -25.18 -20.72
N GLY A 70 20.30 -24.70 -21.97
CA GLY A 70 20.79 -25.48 -23.11
C GLY A 70 19.84 -26.58 -23.61
N GLN A 71 18.58 -26.62 -23.15
CA GLN A 71 17.58 -27.60 -23.56
C GLN A 71 16.31 -26.91 -24.08
N ASP A 72 15.52 -27.63 -24.87
CA ASP A 72 14.19 -27.17 -25.29
C ASP A 72 13.21 -27.18 -24.11
N ALA A 73 12.20 -26.31 -24.19
CA ALA A 73 11.12 -26.30 -23.21
C ALA A 73 10.32 -27.61 -23.29
N THR A 74 10.05 -28.21 -22.13
CA THR A 74 9.31 -29.47 -22.01
C THR A 74 7.96 -29.24 -21.31
N PRO A 75 6.86 -29.83 -21.79
CA PRO A 75 5.56 -29.73 -21.12
C PRO A 75 5.60 -30.35 -19.72
N ALA A 76 4.91 -29.71 -18.77
CA ALA A 76 4.73 -30.20 -17.41
C ALA A 76 3.25 -30.42 -17.06
N ALA A 77 3.00 -31.25 -16.05
CA ALA A 77 1.66 -31.51 -15.51
C ALA A 77 1.15 -30.34 -14.65
N GLY A 78 0.88 -29.20 -15.29
CA GLY A 78 0.47 -27.96 -14.62
C GLY A 78 1.60 -27.31 -13.81
N ALA A 79 1.26 -26.23 -13.07
CA ALA A 79 2.25 -25.50 -12.30
C ALA A 79 2.84 -26.32 -11.14
N PHE A 80 2.02 -27.07 -10.40
CA PHE A 80 2.47 -27.90 -9.28
C PHE A 80 3.30 -29.11 -9.73
N GLY A 81 2.89 -29.77 -10.82
CA GLY A 81 3.72 -30.81 -11.45
C GLY A 81 5.04 -30.25 -12.01
N GLY A 82 5.02 -29.04 -12.57
CA GLY A 82 6.22 -28.32 -12.99
C GLY A 82 7.18 -28.02 -11.84
N LEU A 83 6.66 -27.62 -10.67
CA LEU A 83 7.48 -27.43 -9.47
C LEU A 83 8.16 -28.75 -9.05
N ARG A 84 7.43 -29.87 -9.05
CA ARG A 84 8.01 -31.19 -8.78
C ARG A 84 9.13 -31.52 -9.77
N ALA A 85 8.89 -31.30 -11.07
CA ALA A 85 9.88 -31.53 -12.11
C ALA A 85 11.12 -30.64 -11.96
N LEU A 86 10.98 -29.39 -11.48
CA LEU A 86 12.13 -28.54 -11.17
C LEU A 86 12.96 -29.12 -10.01
N LEU A 87 12.33 -29.58 -8.93
CA LEU A 87 13.02 -30.06 -7.73
C LEU A 87 13.57 -31.49 -7.87
N GLU A 88 12.98 -32.31 -8.76
CA GLU A 88 13.38 -33.70 -8.97
C GLU A 88 14.87 -33.83 -9.33
N GLY A 89 15.55 -34.78 -8.69
CA GLY A 89 16.98 -35.06 -8.90
C GLY A 89 17.92 -33.97 -8.37
N THR A 90 17.41 -32.92 -7.72
CA THR A 90 18.24 -31.82 -7.21
C THR A 90 18.78 -32.14 -5.82
N ALA A 91 20.11 -32.16 -5.66
CA ALA A 91 20.75 -32.40 -4.38
C ALA A 91 20.63 -31.18 -3.45
N SER A 92 20.18 -31.40 -2.22
CA SER A 92 19.99 -30.34 -1.21
C SER A 92 21.30 -29.66 -0.80
N GLY A 93 21.19 -28.39 -0.43
CA GLY A 93 22.28 -27.57 0.11
C GLY A 93 22.48 -27.71 1.63
N ASP A 94 23.10 -26.69 2.24
CA ASP A 94 23.38 -26.62 3.68
C ASP A 94 22.09 -26.40 4.49
N ALA A 95 21.75 -27.35 5.37
CA ALA A 95 20.55 -27.31 6.22
C ALA A 95 20.62 -26.25 7.33
N GLY A 96 21.76 -25.58 7.54
CA GLY A 96 21.93 -24.48 8.49
C GLY A 96 21.22 -23.17 8.10
N TRP A 97 20.63 -23.11 6.90
CA TRP A 97 19.95 -21.96 6.32
C TRP A 97 18.52 -22.29 5.87
N PRO A 98 17.60 -21.31 5.85
CA PRO A 98 16.22 -21.53 5.43
C PRO A 98 16.10 -22.05 3.99
N ILE A 99 17.06 -21.68 3.14
CA ILE A 99 17.21 -22.11 1.75
C ILE A 99 18.70 -22.06 1.42
N ALA A 100 19.16 -23.02 0.60
CA ALA A 100 20.52 -23.08 0.08
C ALA A 100 20.45 -23.46 -1.40
N GLY A 101 19.89 -22.54 -2.19
CA GLY A 101 19.31 -22.84 -3.50
C GLY A 101 17.96 -23.58 -3.43
N GLY A 102 17.17 -23.45 -4.48
CA GLY A 102 15.81 -24.00 -4.56
C GLY A 102 14.94 -23.28 -5.58
N ALA A 103 13.67 -23.69 -5.66
CA ALA A 103 12.68 -23.09 -6.53
C ALA A 103 12.09 -21.82 -5.89
N ILE A 104 12.16 -20.67 -6.56
CA ILE A 104 11.64 -19.39 -6.05
C ILE A 104 10.79 -18.74 -7.14
N GLY A 105 9.62 -18.20 -6.78
CA GLY A 105 8.76 -17.50 -7.72
C GLY A 105 7.34 -17.29 -7.22
N TYR A 106 6.40 -17.22 -8.17
CA TYR A 106 4.99 -17.00 -7.87
C TYR A 106 4.06 -17.98 -8.59
N TYR A 107 2.87 -18.10 -8.02
CA TYR A 107 1.74 -18.91 -8.46
C TYR A 107 0.50 -18.02 -8.42
N GLY A 108 -0.13 -17.79 -9.56
CA GLY A 108 -1.28 -16.90 -9.71
C GLY A 108 -2.60 -17.57 -9.31
N TYR A 109 -3.54 -16.76 -8.82
CA TYR A 109 -4.86 -17.16 -8.30
C TYR A 109 -5.62 -18.11 -9.24
N GLU A 110 -5.49 -17.92 -10.55
CA GLU A 110 -6.20 -18.69 -11.57
C GLU A 110 -5.76 -20.16 -11.64
N LEU A 111 -4.64 -20.55 -11.02
CA LEU A 111 -4.24 -21.95 -10.93
C LEU A 111 -5.26 -22.80 -10.17
N GLY A 112 -6.04 -22.22 -9.25
CA GLY A 112 -7.10 -22.93 -8.53
C GLY A 112 -8.40 -23.15 -9.31
N ARG A 113 -8.51 -22.62 -10.54
CA ARG A 113 -9.75 -22.77 -11.34
C ARG A 113 -10.08 -24.23 -11.66
N GLY A 114 -9.07 -25.04 -11.93
CA GLY A 114 -9.24 -26.46 -12.26
C GLY A 114 -9.85 -27.24 -11.10
N GLU A 115 -9.28 -27.04 -9.91
CA GLU A 115 -9.74 -27.64 -8.65
C GLU A 115 -11.17 -27.21 -8.29
N ALA A 116 -11.48 -25.91 -8.45
CA ALA A 116 -12.81 -25.38 -8.22
C ALA A 116 -13.83 -25.71 -9.33
N LYS A 117 -13.39 -26.34 -10.44
CA LYS A 117 -14.20 -26.68 -11.62
C LYS A 117 -14.94 -25.47 -12.20
N LEU A 118 -14.25 -24.33 -12.27
CA LEU A 118 -14.82 -23.10 -12.79
C LEU A 118 -15.02 -23.15 -14.31
N PRO A 119 -16.00 -22.41 -14.86
CA PRO A 119 -16.20 -22.33 -16.30
C PRO A 119 -14.99 -21.72 -17.02
N PRO A 120 -14.91 -21.83 -18.36
CA PRO A 120 -13.93 -21.12 -19.16
C PRO A 120 -13.93 -19.62 -18.85
N ARG A 121 -12.77 -18.98 -18.95
CA ARG A 121 -12.60 -17.56 -18.67
C ARG A 121 -13.49 -16.70 -19.57
N LYS A 122 -13.98 -15.59 -19.02
CA LYS A 122 -14.72 -14.56 -19.77
C LYS A 122 -13.90 -14.05 -20.94
N ALA A 123 -14.53 -13.94 -22.11
CA ALA A 123 -13.92 -13.37 -23.31
C ALA A 123 -13.39 -11.94 -23.03
N GLY A 124 -12.26 -11.58 -23.62
CA GLY A 124 -11.62 -10.27 -23.44
C GLY A 124 -10.76 -10.12 -22.18
N THR A 125 -10.75 -11.09 -21.27
CA THR A 125 -9.79 -11.08 -20.14
C THR A 125 -8.46 -11.72 -20.57
N GLN A 126 -7.46 -10.92 -20.92
CA GLN A 126 -6.09 -11.41 -21.21
C GLN A 126 -5.21 -11.29 -19.96
N ALA A 127 -4.35 -12.29 -19.73
CA ALA A 127 -3.44 -12.29 -18.61
C ALA A 127 -2.26 -11.34 -18.89
N PHE A 128 -2.00 -10.42 -17.96
CA PHE A 128 -0.89 -9.49 -18.01
C PHE A 128 0.43 -10.17 -17.68
N MET A 129 0.41 -11.03 -16.66
CA MET A 129 1.52 -11.89 -16.28
C MET A 129 1.18 -13.38 -16.57
N PRO A 130 2.19 -14.26 -16.74
CA PRO A 130 1.97 -15.70 -16.65
C PRO A 130 1.20 -16.11 -15.38
N GLU A 131 0.54 -17.27 -15.44
CA GLU A 131 -0.17 -17.86 -14.30
C GLU A 131 0.79 -18.44 -13.26
N ALA A 132 2.02 -18.77 -13.65
CA ALA A 132 3.11 -19.11 -12.74
C ALA A 132 4.44 -18.75 -13.40
N ALA A 133 5.40 -18.31 -12.60
CA ALA A 133 6.79 -18.19 -13.03
C ALA A 133 7.72 -18.50 -11.85
N VAL A 134 8.52 -19.56 -11.99
CA VAL A 134 9.37 -20.09 -10.92
C VAL A 134 10.73 -20.43 -11.49
N GLY A 135 11.80 -19.94 -10.88
CA GLY A 135 13.17 -20.32 -11.22
C GLY A 135 13.71 -21.34 -10.22
N LEU A 136 14.45 -22.35 -10.69
CA LEU A 136 15.32 -23.18 -9.87
C LEU A 136 16.68 -22.50 -9.77
N TYR A 137 16.98 -21.94 -8.61
CA TYR A 137 18.22 -21.22 -8.36
C TYR A 137 19.24 -22.14 -7.69
N ALA A 138 20.42 -22.26 -8.29
CA ALA A 138 21.49 -23.08 -7.73
C ALA A 138 22.17 -22.45 -6.50
N TRP A 139 21.95 -21.16 -6.28
CA TRP A 139 22.44 -20.39 -5.14
C TRP A 139 21.41 -19.38 -4.65
N THR A 140 21.57 -18.97 -3.39
CA THR A 140 20.78 -17.94 -2.72
C THR A 140 21.68 -17.12 -1.81
N VAL A 141 21.52 -15.81 -1.79
CA VAL A 141 22.02 -14.97 -0.69
C VAL A 141 20.95 -14.94 0.39
N VAL A 142 21.33 -15.27 1.61
CA VAL A 142 20.42 -15.26 2.76
C VAL A 142 20.96 -14.34 3.84
N VAL A 143 20.12 -13.42 4.29
CA VAL A 143 20.40 -12.53 5.42
C VAL A 143 19.55 -13.01 6.62
N ASP A 144 20.19 -13.51 7.68
CA ASP A 144 19.51 -13.86 8.93
C ASP A 144 19.61 -12.68 9.90
N HIS A 145 18.59 -11.82 9.93
CA HIS A 145 18.59 -10.65 10.78
C HIS A 145 18.63 -11.03 12.27
N ALA A 146 17.99 -12.14 12.65
CA ALA A 146 17.97 -12.60 14.04
C ALA A 146 19.38 -12.95 14.54
N ARG A 147 20.15 -13.67 13.71
CA ARG A 147 21.55 -14.04 14.02
C ARG A 147 22.59 -13.02 13.57
N ARG A 148 22.18 -11.94 12.90
CA ARG A 148 23.04 -10.86 12.37
C ARG A 148 24.17 -11.39 11.48
N ARG A 149 23.83 -12.26 10.54
CA ARG A 149 24.77 -12.85 9.58
C ARG A 149 24.17 -12.90 8.17
N ALA A 150 25.02 -12.89 7.17
CA ALA A 150 24.62 -13.04 5.77
C ALA A 150 25.58 -13.98 5.05
N ALA A 151 25.06 -14.81 4.15
CA ALA A 151 25.90 -15.71 3.36
C ALA A 151 25.32 -15.97 1.98
N LEU A 152 26.20 -16.26 1.02
CA LEU A 152 25.85 -16.99 -0.19
C LEU A 152 25.82 -18.47 0.14
N THR A 153 24.69 -19.09 -0.15
CA THR A 153 24.40 -20.51 0.10
C THR A 153 24.09 -21.18 -1.24
N SER A 154 24.39 -22.46 -1.40
CA SER A 154 24.17 -23.14 -2.67
C SER A 154 23.74 -24.59 -2.55
N LEU A 155 23.13 -25.07 -3.63
CA LEU A 155 22.94 -26.49 -3.87
C LEU A 155 24.31 -27.18 -3.92
N ALA A 156 24.32 -28.48 -3.64
CA ALA A 156 25.55 -29.28 -3.68
C ALA A 156 26.15 -29.38 -5.10
N SER A 157 25.34 -29.14 -6.13
CA SER A 157 25.74 -29.21 -7.54
C SER A 157 26.47 -27.97 -8.06
N LEU A 158 26.43 -26.83 -7.34
CA LEU A 158 27.05 -25.59 -7.81
C LEU A 158 28.60 -25.67 -7.78
N PRO A 159 29.29 -25.42 -8.91
CA PRO A 159 30.75 -25.35 -8.95
C PRO A 159 31.34 -24.25 -8.05
N GLU A 160 32.53 -24.52 -7.50
CA GLU A 160 33.24 -23.59 -6.60
C GLU A 160 33.57 -22.25 -7.24
N GLY A 161 34.10 -22.29 -8.48
CA GLY A 161 34.47 -21.08 -9.21
C GLY A 161 33.26 -20.18 -9.48
N GLU A 162 32.08 -20.78 -9.72
CA GLU A 162 30.84 -20.04 -9.95
C GLU A 162 30.35 -19.37 -8.67
N ALA A 163 30.31 -20.09 -7.55
CA ALA A 163 29.96 -19.53 -6.24
C ALA A 163 30.89 -18.36 -5.85
N ALA A 164 32.20 -18.50 -6.13
CA ALA A 164 33.19 -17.46 -5.88
C ALA A 164 32.96 -16.22 -6.77
N ALA A 165 32.66 -16.41 -8.06
CA ALA A 165 32.38 -15.33 -9.00
C ALA A 165 31.10 -14.56 -8.64
N ILE A 166 30.05 -15.26 -8.18
CA ILE A 166 28.83 -14.60 -7.70
C ILE A 166 29.12 -13.79 -6.43
N ARG A 167 29.88 -14.35 -5.49
CA ARG A 167 30.32 -13.62 -4.29
C ARG A 167 31.14 -12.38 -4.64
N GLU A 168 32.06 -12.49 -5.59
CA GLU A 168 32.83 -11.34 -6.07
C GLU A 168 31.92 -10.27 -6.66
N ARG A 169 30.99 -10.64 -7.56
CA ARG A 169 29.98 -9.72 -8.10
C ARG A 169 29.19 -9.00 -7.01
N LEU A 170 28.80 -9.70 -5.94
CA LEU A 170 28.09 -9.10 -4.82
C LEU A 170 28.91 -8.05 -4.09
N LEU A 171 30.22 -8.28 -3.93
CA LEU A 171 31.11 -7.44 -3.12
C LEU A 171 31.71 -6.27 -3.90
N THR A 172 32.02 -6.47 -5.19
CA THR A 172 32.79 -5.51 -5.99
C THR A 172 32.09 -5.07 -7.27
N GLY A 173 30.97 -5.70 -7.63
CA GLY A 173 30.24 -5.37 -8.85
C GLY A 173 29.65 -3.96 -8.83
N GLU A 174 29.63 -3.30 -9.98
CA GLU A 174 28.92 -2.04 -10.14
C GLU A 174 27.44 -2.29 -10.40
N PRO A 175 26.52 -1.57 -9.72
CA PRO A 175 25.10 -1.67 -10.02
C PRO A 175 24.82 -1.08 -11.42
N PRO A 176 23.84 -1.63 -12.16
CA PRO A 176 23.47 -1.09 -13.46
C PRO A 176 22.91 0.34 -13.34
N ALA A 177 23.05 1.13 -14.42
CA ALA A 177 22.40 2.43 -14.52
C ALA A 177 20.87 2.24 -14.49
N ARG A 178 20.18 3.10 -13.71
CA ARG A 178 18.72 3.02 -13.52
C ARG A 178 18.01 4.05 -14.38
N GLU A 179 16.93 3.62 -15.02
CA GLU A 179 15.99 4.55 -15.64
C GLU A 179 15.04 5.12 -14.58
N PRO A 180 14.90 6.45 -14.46
CA PRO A 180 14.03 7.05 -13.47
C PRO A 180 12.57 6.60 -13.64
N PHE A 181 11.97 6.09 -12.57
CA PHE A 181 10.58 5.68 -12.57
C PHE A 181 9.62 6.87 -12.60
N ARG A 182 8.62 6.83 -13.48
CA ARG A 182 7.60 7.89 -13.62
C ARG A 182 6.25 7.27 -13.93
N VAL A 183 5.18 7.81 -13.34
CA VAL A 183 3.81 7.45 -13.72
C VAL A 183 3.17 8.50 -14.61
N GLN A 184 2.27 8.03 -15.48
CA GLN A 184 1.61 8.81 -16.53
C GLN A 184 0.10 8.70 -16.35
N GLY A 185 -0.58 9.84 -16.24
CA GLY A 185 -2.04 9.90 -16.07
C GLY A 185 -2.51 9.62 -14.65
N GLU A 186 -3.79 9.24 -14.54
CA GLU A 186 -4.47 8.96 -13.28
C GLU A 186 -4.73 7.47 -13.10
N VAL A 187 -4.96 7.06 -11.85
CA VAL A 187 -5.30 5.68 -11.53
C VAL A 187 -6.73 5.39 -12.00
N ALA A 188 -6.90 4.48 -12.94
CA ALA A 188 -8.21 3.97 -13.35
C ALA A 188 -8.61 2.74 -12.52
N SER A 189 -9.90 2.55 -12.24
CA SER A 189 -10.42 1.34 -11.60
C SER A 189 -11.28 0.53 -12.56
N SER A 190 -11.19 -0.79 -12.47
CA SER A 190 -12.06 -1.75 -13.18
C SER A 190 -13.50 -1.76 -12.67
N LEU A 191 -13.73 -1.32 -11.44
CA LEU A 191 -15.03 -1.25 -10.79
C LEU A 191 -15.11 0.06 -10.01
N GLU A 192 -15.77 1.05 -10.61
CA GLU A 192 -16.10 2.30 -9.93
C GLU A 192 -17.21 2.10 -8.90
N ARG A 193 -17.42 3.08 -8.02
CA ARG A 193 -18.40 2.97 -6.92
C ARG A 193 -19.78 2.51 -7.39
N GLY A 194 -20.29 3.07 -8.49
CA GLY A 194 -21.61 2.72 -9.05
C GLY A 194 -21.74 1.26 -9.47
N ASP A 195 -20.63 0.63 -9.87
CA ASP A 195 -20.59 -0.77 -10.29
C ASP A 195 -20.25 -1.73 -9.13
N TYR A 196 -19.49 -1.27 -8.16
CA TYR A 196 -19.08 -2.08 -7.02
C TYR A 196 -20.24 -2.35 -6.05
N LEU A 197 -21.01 -1.32 -5.68
CA LEU A 197 -22.06 -1.45 -4.65
C LEU A 197 -23.12 -2.51 -5.01
N PRO A 198 -23.66 -2.57 -6.24
CA PRO A 198 -24.61 -3.62 -6.62
C PRO A 198 -24.02 -5.02 -6.58
N ARG A 199 -22.73 -5.19 -6.90
CA ARG A 199 -22.03 -6.48 -6.85
C ARG A 199 -21.80 -6.93 -5.40
N ALA A 200 -21.42 -6.01 -4.53
CA ALA A 200 -21.30 -6.28 -3.10
C ALA A 200 -22.66 -6.65 -2.48
N ALA A 201 -23.74 -5.93 -2.84
CA ALA A 201 -25.10 -6.27 -2.42
C ALA A 201 -25.52 -7.67 -2.93
N ARG A 202 -25.17 -8.01 -4.18
CA ARG A 202 -25.44 -9.33 -4.75
C ARG A 202 -24.73 -10.46 -4.00
N ILE A 203 -23.52 -10.23 -3.49
CA ILE A 203 -22.82 -11.18 -2.63
C ILE A 203 -23.57 -11.39 -1.32
N ILE A 204 -24.06 -10.31 -0.70
CA ILE A 204 -24.88 -10.39 0.52
C ILE A 204 -26.15 -11.22 0.27
N ASP A 205 -26.79 -11.06 -0.90
CA ASP A 205 -27.94 -11.89 -1.29
C ASP A 205 -27.58 -13.37 -1.41
N TYR A 206 -26.45 -13.70 -2.04
CA TYR A 206 -25.94 -15.08 -2.09
C TYR A 206 -25.71 -15.66 -0.69
N ILE A 207 -25.13 -14.86 0.22
CA ILE A 207 -24.88 -15.28 1.60
C ILE A 207 -26.18 -15.53 2.35
N ARG A 208 -27.17 -14.62 2.22
CA ARG A 208 -28.50 -14.77 2.85
C ARG A 208 -29.28 -15.97 2.31
N ALA A 209 -29.07 -16.32 1.04
CA ALA A 209 -29.64 -17.53 0.45
C ALA A 209 -28.97 -18.83 0.93
N GLY A 210 -27.85 -18.73 1.66
CA GLY A 210 -27.10 -19.88 2.17
C GLY A 210 -26.07 -20.45 1.20
N ASP A 211 -25.76 -19.76 0.10
CA ASP A 211 -24.78 -20.23 -0.89
C ASP A 211 -23.35 -20.19 -0.34
N ALA A 212 -23.03 -19.16 0.44
CA ALA A 212 -21.73 -18.95 1.04
C ALA A 212 -21.89 -18.23 2.39
N TYR A 213 -20.84 -18.25 3.20
CA TYR A 213 -20.76 -17.49 4.45
C TYR A 213 -19.94 -16.20 4.29
N GLN A 214 -18.96 -16.24 3.39
CA GLN A 214 -18.10 -15.10 3.07
C GLN A 214 -17.66 -15.21 1.61
N VAL A 215 -17.59 -14.08 0.90
CA VAL A 215 -16.97 -13.99 -0.44
C VAL A 215 -16.14 -12.73 -0.52
N ASN A 216 -14.90 -12.83 -1.00
CA ASN A 216 -14.02 -11.69 -1.19
C ASN A 216 -14.24 -11.05 -2.55
N LEU A 217 -14.64 -9.78 -2.60
CA LEU A 217 -14.80 -9.02 -3.85
C LEU A 217 -13.62 -8.07 -4.06
N THR A 218 -12.99 -8.14 -5.22
CA THR A 218 -11.80 -7.38 -5.59
C THR A 218 -12.05 -6.38 -6.71
N ARG A 219 -11.28 -5.30 -6.67
CA ARG A 219 -11.14 -4.29 -7.72
C ARG A 219 -9.70 -4.27 -8.22
N GLU A 220 -9.52 -4.22 -9.53
CA GLU A 220 -8.26 -3.92 -10.20
C GLU A 220 -8.13 -2.40 -10.42
N PHE A 221 -6.91 -1.90 -10.30
CA PHE A 221 -6.49 -0.54 -10.59
C PHE A 221 -5.34 -0.54 -11.59
N ARG A 222 -5.36 0.41 -12.52
CA ARG A 222 -4.39 0.53 -13.61
C ARG A 222 -3.77 1.91 -13.65
N LEU A 223 -2.48 1.98 -13.99
CA LEU A 223 -1.77 3.25 -14.16
C LEU A 223 -0.58 3.08 -15.11
N ALA A 224 -0.47 3.93 -16.13
CA ALA A 224 0.68 3.89 -17.04
C ALA A 224 1.97 4.34 -16.33
N PHE A 225 3.11 3.74 -16.68
CA PHE A 225 4.41 4.09 -16.14
C PHE A 225 5.55 3.94 -17.16
N ARG A 226 6.70 4.53 -16.84
CA ARG A 226 7.98 4.34 -17.55
C ARG A 226 9.12 4.26 -16.54
N GLY A 227 10.25 3.69 -16.97
CA GLY A 227 11.46 3.55 -16.16
C GLY A 227 11.46 2.29 -15.29
N ASP A 228 12.37 2.25 -14.33
CA ASP A 228 12.71 1.05 -13.58
C ASP A 228 11.76 0.82 -12.38
N ALA A 229 10.94 -0.24 -12.42
CA ALA A 229 10.00 -0.58 -11.37
C ALA A 229 10.67 -0.86 -10.00
N TRP A 230 11.97 -1.20 -10.00
CA TRP A 230 12.75 -1.33 -8.78
C TRP A 230 12.79 -0.04 -7.96
N GLU A 231 12.85 1.14 -8.60
CA GLU A 231 12.83 2.42 -7.88
C GLU A 231 11.51 2.63 -7.13
N PHE A 232 10.39 2.23 -7.74
CA PHE A 232 9.09 2.28 -7.09
C PHE A 232 9.01 1.29 -5.93
N TYR A 233 9.49 0.06 -6.11
CA TYR A 233 9.51 -0.95 -5.04
C TYR A 233 10.30 -0.47 -3.81
N ARG A 234 11.53 0.05 -4.01
CA ARG A 234 12.34 0.58 -2.90
C ARG A 234 11.60 1.65 -2.11
N HIS A 235 10.92 2.56 -2.81
CA HIS A 235 10.15 3.60 -2.13
C HIS A 235 8.91 3.04 -1.42
N LEU A 236 8.23 2.05 -2.01
CA LEU A 236 7.10 1.37 -1.40
C LEU A 236 7.53 0.60 -0.14
N HIS A 237 8.68 -0.07 -0.17
CA HIS A 237 9.29 -0.76 0.97
C HIS A 237 9.48 0.19 2.15
N ASP A 238 10.07 1.37 1.95
CA ASP A 238 10.29 2.36 3.01
C ASP A 238 8.96 2.80 3.67
N ILE A 239 7.94 3.01 2.82
CA ILE A 239 6.65 3.55 3.23
C ILE A 239 5.77 2.48 3.91
N ASN A 240 5.79 1.26 3.40
CA ASN A 240 4.89 0.16 3.76
C ASN A 240 5.66 -1.17 3.81
N PRO A 241 6.63 -1.31 4.73
CA PRO A 241 7.38 -2.54 4.87
C PRO A 241 6.43 -3.65 5.33
N ALA A 242 6.66 -4.85 4.84
CA ALA A 242 5.86 -6.00 5.17
C ALA A 242 6.74 -7.23 5.43
N PRO A 243 6.35 -8.12 6.36
CA PRO A 243 7.16 -9.29 6.74
C PRO A 243 7.36 -10.32 5.63
N MET A 244 6.52 -10.30 4.59
CA MET A 244 6.53 -11.25 3.47
C MET A 244 6.52 -10.51 2.12
N GLY A 245 7.26 -9.39 2.03
CA GLY A 245 7.43 -8.64 0.78
C GLY A 245 8.22 -9.42 -0.26
N ALA A 246 8.11 -9.00 -1.52
CA ALA A 246 8.89 -9.58 -2.61
C ALA A 246 9.04 -8.61 -3.79
N PHE A 247 10.21 -8.60 -4.41
CA PHE A 247 10.43 -8.05 -5.74
C PHE A 247 10.92 -9.17 -6.66
N LEU A 248 10.14 -9.48 -7.69
CA LEU A 248 10.48 -10.52 -8.67
C LEU A 248 10.56 -9.86 -10.05
N GLU A 249 11.70 -9.97 -10.72
CA GLU A 249 11.95 -9.35 -12.03
C GLU A 249 12.18 -10.43 -13.08
N TYR A 250 11.30 -10.46 -14.09
CA TYR A 250 11.32 -11.41 -15.18
C TYR A 250 11.40 -10.69 -16.53
N PRO A 251 11.79 -11.39 -17.62
CA PRO A 251 11.83 -10.81 -18.96
C PRO A 251 10.49 -10.24 -19.45
N PHE A 252 9.36 -10.71 -18.91
CA PHE A 252 8.01 -10.28 -19.30
C PHE A 252 7.40 -9.24 -18.33
N GLY A 253 8.03 -8.93 -17.20
CA GLY A 253 7.47 -8.02 -16.21
C GLY A 253 7.97 -8.26 -14.79
N SER A 254 7.54 -7.42 -13.87
CA SER A 254 7.93 -7.46 -12.46
C SER A 254 6.74 -7.57 -11.51
N VAL A 255 6.97 -8.20 -10.36
CA VAL A 255 6.02 -8.33 -9.25
C VAL A 255 6.59 -7.60 -8.04
N LEU A 256 5.82 -6.64 -7.51
CA LEU A 256 6.17 -5.78 -6.38
C LEU A 256 5.18 -6.04 -5.25
N SER A 257 5.50 -6.94 -4.33
CA SER A 257 4.63 -7.34 -3.23
C SER A 257 5.08 -6.72 -1.90
N SER A 258 4.14 -6.14 -1.17
CA SER A 258 4.31 -5.75 0.24
C SER A 258 3.33 -6.51 1.12
N SER A 259 3.33 -7.84 1.00
CA SER A 259 2.37 -8.69 1.71
C SER A 259 2.71 -8.87 3.19
N PRO A 260 1.73 -8.73 4.09
CA PRO A 260 1.87 -9.09 5.50
C PRO A 260 1.46 -10.53 5.82
N GLU A 261 0.82 -11.24 4.90
CA GLU A 261 0.12 -12.49 5.20
C GLU A 261 0.86 -13.70 4.63
N ARG A 262 1.11 -14.68 5.49
CA ARG A 262 1.67 -15.97 5.11
C ARG A 262 0.56 -16.94 4.75
N LEU A 263 0.66 -17.60 3.59
CA LEU A 263 -0.24 -18.68 3.19
C LEU A 263 0.04 -19.93 4.01
N MET A 264 1.29 -20.40 3.99
CA MET A 264 1.71 -21.60 4.70
C MET A 264 3.24 -21.75 4.77
N THR A 265 3.70 -22.52 5.75
CA THR A 265 5.03 -23.14 5.75
C THR A 265 4.93 -24.65 5.87
N VAL A 266 5.86 -25.37 5.25
CA VAL A 266 6.10 -26.79 5.52
C VAL A 266 7.58 -26.99 5.81
N GLU A 267 7.89 -27.66 6.92
CA GLU A 267 9.26 -28.00 7.31
C GLU A 267 9.27 -29.38 7.97
N ALA A 268 10.12 -30.29 7.48
CA ALA A 268 10.22 -31.67 7.97
C ALA A 268 8.85 -32.39 8.09
N GLY A 269 7.97 -32.17 7.11
CA GLY A 269 6.62 -32.75 7.09
C GLY A 269 5.59 -32.07 8.00
N GLN A 270 6.00 -31.06 8.79
CA GLN A 270 5.09 -30.27 9.62
C GLN A 270 4.63 -29.04 8.85
N ALA A 271 3.32 -28.92 8.67
CA ALA A 271 2.67 -27.80 8.03
C ALA A 271 2.10 -26.81 9.06
N VAL A 272 2.18 -25.51 8.75
CA VAL A 272 1.65 -24.43 9.57
C VAL A 272 1.05 -23.35 8.66
N THR A 273 -0.10 -22.80 9.02
CA THR A 273 -0.65 -21.56 8.46
C THR A 273 -1.13 -20.65 9.58
N GLN A 274 -1.04 -19.33 9.35
CA GLN A 274 -1.37 -18.31 10.36
C GLN A 274 -2.33 -17.27 9.77
N PRO A 275 -3.62 -17.59 9.61
CA PRO A 275 -4.59 -16.64 9.09
C PRO A 275 -4.73 -15.42 10.00
N ILE A 276 -4.86 -14.25 9.36
CA ILE A 276 -5.05 -12.97 10.03
C ILE A 276 -6.43 -12.42 9.65
N LYS A 277 -7.27 -12.14 10.65
CA LYS A 277 -8.55 -11.41 10.49
C LYS A 277 -8.75 -10.48 11.68
N GLY A 278 -9.16 -9.25 11.41
CA GLY A 278 -9.18 -8.18 12.40
C GLY A 278 -7.82 -7.50 12.56
N THR A 279 -7.81 -6.19 12.37
CA THR A 279 -6.61 -5.36 12.49
C THR A 279 -6.97 -4.00 13.06
N ARG A 280 -6.17 -3.51 14.00
CA ARG A 280 -6.23 -2.11 14.45
C ARG A 280 -4.84 -1.50 14.37
N ARG A 281 -4.73 -0.24 13.95
CA ARG A 281 -3.45 0.48 13.97
C ARG A 281 -3.02 0.74 15.42
N ARG A 282 -1.72 0.61 15.70
CA ARG A 282 -1.13 1.08 16.96
C ARG A 282 -1.39 2.57 17.15
N ARG A 283 -1.42 3.02 18.40
CA ARG A 283 -1.43 4.45 18.76
C ARG A 283 -0.13 4.81 19.47
N ALA A 284 0.31 6.06 19.27
CA ALA A 284 1.49 6.58 19.95
C ALA A 284 1.20 6.78 21.45
N ASP A 285 -0.03 7.18 21.78
CA ASP A 285 -0.49 7.26 23.16
C ASP A 285 -0.78 5.85 23.72
N PRO A 286 -0.16 5.45 24.85
CA PRO A 286 -0.35 4.11 25.42
C PRO A 286 -1.78 3.80 25.86
N ALA A 287 -2.53 4.79 26.34
CA ALA A 287 -3.91 4.56 26.81
C ALA A 287 -4.86 4.34 25.62
N GLU A 288 -4.73 5.14 24.57
CA GLU A 288 -5.44 4.90 23.32
C GLU A 288 -5.02 3.59 22.65
N ASP A 289 -3.74 3.22 22.70
CA ASP A 289 -3.23 1.96 22.14
C ASP A 289 -3.83 0.75 22.87
N ALA A 290 -3.92 0.81 24.20
CA ALA A 290 -4.59 -0.19 25.02
C ALA A 290 -6.09 -0.26 24.71
N ARG A 291 -6.74 0.88 24.45
CA ARG A 291 -8.17 0.91 24.08
C ARG A 291 -8.44 0.24 22.74
N VAL A 292 -7.68 0.57 21.69
CA VAL A 292 -7.87 -0.07 20.36
C VAL A 292 -7.47 -1.56 20.39
N ARG A 293 -6.53 -1.94 21.25
CA ARG A 293 -6.20 -3.35 21.53
C ARG A 293 -7.40 -4.08 22.14
N ALA A 294 -7.96 -3.55 23.21
CA ALA A 294 -9.11 -4.14 23.89
C ALA A 294 -10.36 -4.20 22.98
N GLU A 295 -10.57 -3.18 22.14
CA GLU A 295 -11.64 -3.15 21.14
C GLU A 295 -11.50 -4.30 20.13
N LEU A 296 -10.29 -4.55 19.62
CA LEU A 296 -10.03 -5.66 18.70
C LEU A 296 -10.25 -7.01 19.38
N GLU A 297 -9.74 -7.17 20.60
CA GLU A 297 -9.86 -8.41 21.37
C GLU A 297 -11.33 -8.77 21.68
N ALA A 298 -12.17 -7.75 21.93
CA ALA A 298 -13.59 -7.89 22.19
C ALA A 298 -14.47 -7.96 20.92
N SER A 299 -13.90 -7.79 19.73
CA SER A 299 -14.66 -7.73 18.48
C SER A 299 -15.23 -9.10 18.09
N ALA A 300 -16.53 -9.30 18.35
CA ALA A 300 -17.24 -10.52 17.98
C ALA A 300 -17.24 -10.77 16.46
N LYS A 301 -17.32 -9.70 15.66
CA LYS A 301 -17.23 -9.76 14.18
C LYS A 301 -15.87 -10.32 13.74
N ASP A 302 -14.78 -9.68 14.18
CA ASP A 302 -13.42 -10.05 13.77
C ASP A 302 -13.09 -11.50 14.18
N ARG A 303 -13.55 -11.93 15.38
CA ARG A 303 -13.40 -13.31 15.85
C ARG A 303 -14.20 -14.31 15.03
N ALA A 304 -15.45 -13.99 14.68
CA ALA A 304 -16.30 -14.87 13.87
C ALA A 304 -15.68 -15.11 12.48
N GLU A 305 -15.25 -14.04 11.81
CA GLU A 305 -14.54 -14.14 10.52
C GLU A 305 -13.27 -14.97 10.64
N ASN A 306 -12.47 -14.75 11.69
CA ASN A 306 -11.24 -15.50 11.91
C ASN A 306 -11.51 -17.01 12.07
N VAL A 307 -12.47 -17.39 12.93
CA VAL A 307 -12.86 -18.79 13.17
C VAL A 307 -13.36 -19.46 11.89
N MET A 308 -14.14 -18.75 11.07
CA MET A 308 -14.60 -19.26 9.78
C MET A 308 -13.43 -19.58 8.84
N ILE A 309 -12.42 -18.71 8.76
CA ILE A 309 -11.21 -18.96 7.96
C ILE A 309 -10.38 -20.10 8.54
N VAL A 310 -10.27 -20.21 9.87
CA VAL A 310 -9.60 -21.34 10.51
C VAL A 310 -10.24 -22.67 10.11
N ASP A 311 -11.57 -22.75 10.13
CA ASP A 311 -12.26 -24.00 9.76
C ASP A 311 -12.05 -24.36 8.29
N LEU A 312 -12.06 -23.36 7.40
CA LEU A 312 -11.71 -23.55 5.99
C LEU A 312 -10.29 -24.09 5.82
N LEU A 313 -9.31 -23.53 6.53
CA LEU A 313 -7.91 -23.98 6.45
C LEU A 313 -7.71 -25.36 7.08
N ARG A 314 -8.45 -25.71 8.14
CA ARG A 314 -8.47 -27.07 8.69
C ARG A 314 -9.01 -28.06 7.66
N ASN A 315 -10.04 -27.68 6.90
CA ASN A 315 -10.55 -28.51 5.81
C ASN A 315 -9.49 -28.72 4.73
N ASP A 316 -8.84 -27.64 4.27
CA ASP A 316 -7.76 -27.72 3.27
C ASP A 316 -6.62 -28.64 3.74
N PHE A 317 -6.14 -28.45 4.97
CA PHE A 317 -5.09 -29.28 5.57
C PHE A 317 -5.53 -30.74 5.70
N GLY A 318 -6.78 -30.99 6.10
CA GLY A 318 -7.35 -32.33 6.29
C GLY A 318 -7.39 -33.19 5.02
N ARG A 319 -7.22 -32.59 3.83
CA ARG A 319 -7.13 -33.32 2.56
C ARG A 319 -5.79 -34.00 2.33
N VAL A 320 -4.72 -33.50 2.96
CA VAL A 320 -3.32 -33.89 2.69
C VAL A 320 -2.58 -34.31 3.96
N CYS A 321 -3.03 -33.85 5.13
CA CYS A 321 -2.46 -34.21 6.43
C CYS A 321 -3.03 -35.52 6.97
N GLU A 322 -2.31 -36.13 7.90
CA GLU A 322 -2.75 -37.33 8.62
C GLU A 322 -4.04 -37.05 9.40
N PRO A 323 -5.05 -37.95 9.36
CA PRO A 323 -6.23 -37.83 10.19
C PRO A 323 -5.87 -37.66 11.68
N GLY A 324 -6.46 -36.65 12.32
CA GLY A 324 -6.20 -36.32 13.73
C GLY A 324 -4.95 -35.45 13.98
N SER A 325 -4.10 -35.18 12.98
CA SER A 325 -2.94 -34.28 13.13
C SER A 325 -3.26 -32.79 12.95
N VAL A 326 -4.43 -32.48 12.38
CA VAL A 326 -4.83 -31.10 12.06
C VAL A 326 -5.43 -30.43 13.29
N GLU A 327 -4.69 -29.47 13.84
CA GLU A 327 -5.01 -28.77 15.08
C GLU A 327 -5.06 -27.25 14.87
N ALA A 328 -5.78 -26.56 15.76
CA ALA A 328 -5.78 -25.09 15.83
C ALA A 328 -5.32 -24.64 17.23
N PRO A 329 -4.02 -24.76 17.56
CA PRO A 329 -3.52 -24.58 18.93
C PRO A 329 -3.65 -23.14 19.45
N ARG A 330 -3.74 -22.15 18.56
CA ARG A 330 -3.95 -20.73 18.90
C ARG A 330 -5.12 -20.21 18.07
N LEU A 331 -6.13 -19.67 18.74
CA LEU A 331 -7.35 -19.16 18.11
C LEU A 331 -7.60 -17.71 18.52
N CYS A 332 -7.68 -16.82 17.53
CA CYS A 332 -7.95 -15.40 17.70
C CYS A 332 -7.04 -14.73 18.73
N GLU A 333 -5.76 -15.10 18.77
CA GLU A 333 -4.81 -14.53 19.71
C GLU A 333 -4.38 -13.15 19.23
N LEU A 334 -4.37 -12.18 20.14
CA LEU A 334 -3.96 -10.83 19.80
C LEU A 334 -2.44 -10.73 19.79
N GLU A 335 -1.88 -10.46 18.63
CA GLU A 335 -0.45 -10.17 18.44
C GLU A 335 -0.23 -8.69 18.14
N SER A 336 0.65 -8.05 18.91
CA SER A 336 1.02 -6.65 18.73
C SER A 336 2.34 -6.53 17.96
N PHE A 337 2.28 -5.97 16.76
CA PHE A 337 3.43 -5.59 15.95
C PHE A 337 3.73 -4.10 16.11
N ALA A 338 4.81 -3.62 15.50
CA ALA A 338 5.27 -2.24 15.68
C ALA A 338 4.22 -1.20 15.22
N THR A 339 3.41 -1.51 14.21
CA THR A 339 2.47 -0.56 13.59
C THR A 339 1.00 -0.95 13.72
N VAL A 340 0.70 -2.22 14.03
CA VAL A 340 -0.66 -2.77 14.10
C VAL A 340 -0.81 -3.83 15.20
N HIS A 341 -2.03 -4.01 15.68
CA HIS A 341 -2.51 -5.19 16.42
C HIS A 341 -3.29 -6.09 15.46
N HIS A 342 -3.08 -7.41 15.53
CA HIS A 342 -3.75 -8.42 14.71
C HIS A 342 -4.39 -9.49 15.59
N LEU A 343 -5.54 -10.05 15.17
CA LEU A 343 -5.95 -11.37 15.67
C LEU A 343 -5.39 -12.43 14.73
N VAL A 344 -4.52 -13.27 15.28
CA VAL A 344 -3.83 -14.34 14.58
C VAL A 344 -4.35 -15.67 15.12
N SER A 345 -4.70 -16.56 14.21
CA SER A 345 -4.88 -17.97 14.56
C SER A 345 -3.75 -18.79 13.98
N THR A 346 -3.52 -19.99 14.50
CA THR A 346 -2.53 -20.92 13.97
C THR A 346 -3.20 -22.25 13.73
N VAL A 347 -3.09 -22.76 12.50
CA VAL A 347 -3.48 -24.11 12.13
C VAL A 347 -2.23 -24.90 11.81
N THR A 348 -2.12 -26.10 12.36
CA THR A 348 -0.99 -27.01 12.16
C THR A 348 -1.47 -28.35 11.64
N GLY A 349 -0.63 -29.07 10.91
CA GLY A 349 -0.90 -30.44 10.48
C GLY A 349 0.38 -31.18 10.13
N ARG A 350 0.35 -32.52 10.18
CA ARG A 350 1.46 -33.36 9.71
C ARG A 350 1.07 -33.98 8.38
N LEU A 351 1.91 -33.80 7.34
CA LEU A 351 1.64 -34.38 6.02
C LEU A 351 1.49 -35.90 6.11
N ALA A 352 0.51 -36.45 5.40
CA ALA A 352 0.28 -37.89 5.37
C ALA A 352 1.43 -38.64 4.67
N PRO A 353 1.68 -39.92 5.01
CA PRO A 353 2.65 -40.74 4.30
C PRO A 353 2.41 -40.72 2.78
N GLY A 354 3.47 -40.48 2.01
CA GLY A 354 3.41 -40.38 0.55
C GLY A 354 2.90 -39.04 0.01
N ARG A 355 2.62 -38.06 0.88
CA ARG A 355 2.31 -36.68 0.50
C ARG A 355 3.51 -35.76 0.69
N ASP A 356 3.60 -34.75 -0.15
CA ASP A 356 4.65 -33.73 -0.11
C ASP A 356 4.10 -32.31 0.15
N ALA A 357 5.00 -31.35 0.30
CA ALA A 357 4.61 -29.95 0.51
C ALA A 357 3.88 -29.34 -0.71
N VAL A 358 4.10 -29.92 -1.90
CA VAL A 358 3.46 -29.48 -3.14
C VAL A 358 1.99 -29.93 -3.17
N ASP A 359 1.67 -31.13 -2.66
CA ASP A 359 0.30 -31.59 -2.46
C ASP A 359 -0.48 -30.64 -1.55
N LEU A 360 0.14 -30.21 -0.44
CA LEU A 360 -0.50 -29.25 0.46
C LEU A 360 -0.68 -27.89 -0.22
N MET A 361 0.32 -27.44 -0.98
CA MET A 361 0.24 -26.21 -1.74
C MET A 361 -0.97 -26.22 -2.68
N GLU A 362 -1.13 -27.29 -3.46
CA GLU A 362 -2.24 -27.48 -4.38
C GLU A 362 -3.59 -27.53 -3.66
N ALA A 363 -3.69 -28.25 -2.53
CA ALA A 363 -4.92 -28.35 -1.75
C ALA A 363 -5.36 -27.01 -1.11
N CYS A 364 -4.39 -26.19 -0.68
CA CYS A 364 -4.65 -24.89 -0.08
C CYS A 364 -4.93 -23.79 -1.12
N PHE A 365 -4.73 -24.04 -2.42
CA PHE A 365 -4.73 -22.98 -3.43
C PHE A 365 -6.11 -22.69 -4.07
N PRO A 366 -6.47 -21.42 -4.30
CA PRO A 366 -5.90 -20.22 -3.68
C PRO A 366 -6.30 -20.11 -2.20
N GLY A 367 -5.61 -19.25 -1.46
CA GLY A 367 -5.80 -19.12 -0.01
C GLY A 367 -7.26 -18.85 0.40
N GLY A 368 -7.71 -19.53 1.46
CA GLY A 368 -9.07 -19.38 1.97
C GLY A 368 -9.43 -17.96 2.43
N SER A 369 -8.47 -17.22 2.97
CA SER A 369 -8.66 -15.86 3.49
C SER A 369 -8.94 -14.80 2.43
N VAL A 370 -8.66 -15.11 1.15
CA VAL A 370 -8.82 -14.23 -0.02
C VAL A 370 -9.83 -14.74 -1.04
N THR A 371 -10.47 -15.88 -0.77
CA THR A 371 -11.61 -16.40 -1.55
C THR A 371 -12.90 -16.21 -0.79
N GLY A 372 -13.14 -17.04 0.22
CA GLY A 372 -14.41 -17.15 0.91
C GLY A 372 -14.72 -18.60 1.28
N ALA A 373 -15.81 -18.81 2.01
CA ALA A 373 -16.21 -20.11 2.50
C ALA A 373 -17.68 -20.39 2.16
N PRO A 374 -18.04 -21.57 1.61
CA PRO A 374 -17.15 -22.62 1.09
C PRO A 374 -16.33 -22.16 -0.15
N LYS A 375 -15.05 -22.54 -0.23
CA LYS A 375 -14.08 -22.04 -1.23
C LYS A 375 -14.60 -22.12 -2.67
N ARG A 376 -15.08 -23.30 -3.08
CA ARG A 376 -15.58 -23.53 -4.44
C ARG A 376 -16.71 -22.57 -4.81
N ARG A 377 -17.75 -22.47 -3.97
CA ARG A 377 -18.90 -21.60 -4.25
C ARG A 377 -18.53 -20.12 -4.21
N ALA A 378 -17.66 -19.72 -3.28
CA ALA A 378 -17.13 -18.36 -3.26
C ALA A 378 -16.37 -18.02 -4.56
N MET A 379 -15.56 -18.94 -5.07
CA MET A 379 -14.83 -18.76 -6.33
C MET A 379 -15.75 -18.66 -7.56
N GLU A 380 -16.87 -19.40 -7.59
CA GLU A 380 -17.89 -19.26 -8.64
C GLU A 380 -18.53 -17.86 -8.63
N ILE A 381 -18.86 -17.34 -7.43
CA ILE A 381 -19.43 -16.00 -7.26
C ILE A 381 -18.40 -14.92 -7.64
N ILE A 382 -17.13 -15.10 -7.27
CA ILE A 382 -16.03 -14.22 -7.68
C ILE A 382 -15.92 -14.18 -9.20
N ASP A 383 -15.89 -15.35 -9.84
CA ASP A 383 -15.82 -15.45 -11.29
C ASP A 383 -17.03 -14.81 -11.98
N GLU A 384 -18.22 -14.92 -11.40
CA GLU A 384 -19.43 -14.24 -11.90
C GLU A 384 -19.29 -12.71 -11.84
N LEU A 385 -18.84 -12.16 -10.70
CA LEU A 385 -18.98 -10.73 -10.40
C LEU A 385 -17.77 -9.88 -10.77
N GLU A 386 -16.56 -10.43 -10.76
CA GLU A 386 -15.34 -9.69 -11.12
C GLU A 386 -15.18 -9.57 -12.65
N PRO A 387 -14.87 -8.38 -13.18
CA PRO A 387 -14.65 -8.18 -14.61
C PRO A 387 -13.20 -8.48 -15.03
N HIS A 388 -12.30 -8.68 -14.07
CA HIS A 388 -10.87 -8.85 -14.29
C HIS A 388 -10.39 -10.18 -13.72
N ARG A 389 -9.17 -10.56 -14.10
CA ARG A 389 -8.42 -11.63 -13.46
C ARG A 389 -7.74 -11.10 -12.20
N ARG A 390 -7.37 -11.98 -11.27
CA ARG A 390 -6.57 -11.60 -10.10
C ARG A 390 -5.08 -11.83 -10.35
N GLU A 391 -4.74 -12.75 -11.25
CA GLU A 391 -3.37 -13.05 -11.65
C GLU A 391 -2.51 -13.37 -10.42
N VAL A 392 -1.36 -12.72 -10.25
CA VAL A 392 -0.51 -12.95 -9.07
C VAL A 392 -1.23 -12.54 -7.78
N TYR A 393 -2.11 -11.53 -7.79
CA TYR A 393 -2.82 -11.08 -6.59
C TYR A 393 -3.71 -12.20 -6.03
N CYS A 394 -3.69 -12.40 -4.71
CA CYS A 394 -4.35 -13.51 -4.02
C CYS A 394 -3.88 -14.93 -4.44
N GLY A 395 -2.75 -15.04 -5.14
CA GLY A 395 -2.06 -16.29 -5.41
C GLY A 395 -1.10 -16.69 -4.27
N ALA A 396 0.16 -17.01 -4.62
CA ALA A 396 1.25 -17.26 -3.68
C ALA A 396 2.61 -16.79 -4.23
N ILE A 397 3.47 -16.23 -3.38
CA ILE A 397 4.88 -15.94 -3.68
C ILE A 397 5.75 -16.57 -2.59
N GLY A 398 6.85 -17.20 -2.97
CA GLY A 398 7.76 -17.78 -2.00
C GLY A 398 8.74 -18.76 -2.62
N TYR A 399 9.14 -19.76 -1.83
CA TYR A 399 10.13 -20.75 -2.24
C TYR A 399 9.80 -22.18 -1.79
N ALA A 400 10.38 -23.13 -2.51
CA ALA A 400 10.41 -24.54 -2.19
C ALA A 400 11.84 -25.08 -2.35
N THR A 401 12.30 -25.91 -1.42
CA THR A 401 13.66 -26.47 -1.44
C THR A 401 13.64 -27.96 -1.81
N PRO A 402 14.74 -28.51 -2.35
CA PRO A 402 14.84 -29.95 -2.60
C PRO A 402 14.71 -30.81 -1.33
N ALA A 403 14.94 -30.22 -0.15
CA ALA A 403 14.72 -30.86 1.15
C ALA A 403 13.24 -30.90 1.57
N GLY A 404 12.31 -30.41 0.73
CA GLY A 404 10.88 -30.40 1.00
C GLY A 404 10.40 -29.24 1.86
N ARG A 405 11.24 -28.22 2.11
CA ARG A 405 10.83 -27.02 2.86
C ARG A 405 10.10 -26.06 1.93
N VAL A 406 8.96 -25.52 2.36
CA VAL A 406 8.16 -24.54 1.62
C VAL A 406 7.80 -23.37 2.54
N ASP A 407 7.87 -22.14 2.03
CA ASP A 407 7.31 -20.95 2.69
C ASP A 407 6.70 -20.06 1.61
N MET A 408 5.39 -19.83 1.72
CA MET A 408 4.59 -19.11 0.73
C MET A 408 3.77 -18.02 1.40
N ASN A 409 3.74 -16.84 0.80
CA ASN A 409 2.86 -15.74 1.20
C ASN A 409 1.51 -15.78 0.48
N ILE A 410 0.59 -14.89 0.88
CA ILE A 410 -0.55 -14.49 0.05
C ILE A 410 -0.24 -13.09 -0.49
N PRO A 411 -0.01 -12.89 -1.79
CA PRO A 411 0.44 -11.61 -2.35
C PRO A 411 -0.70 -10.59 -2.43
N ILE A 412 -1.10 -10.08 -1.27
CA ILE A 412 -1.92 -8.88 -1.11
C ILE A 412 -1.02 -7.64 -0.99
N ARG A 413 -1.55 -6.44 -1.32
CA ARG A 413 -0.75 -5.21 -1.46
C ARG A 413 0.39 -5.40 -2.48
N THR A 414 0.03 -5.96 -3.62
CA THR A 414 0.96 -6.31 -4.70
C THR A 414 0.64 -5.51 -5.95
N THR A 415 1.69 -5.00 -6.59
CA THR A 415 1.65 -4.32 -7.89
C THR A 415 2.37 -5.18 -8.93
N LEU A 416 1.77 -5.36 -10.10
CA LEU A 416 2.36 -5.96 -11.28
C LEU A 416 2.79 -4.84 -12.23
N ALA A 417 3.98 -4.95 -12.79
CA ALA A 417 4.52 -3.96 -13.71
C ALA A 417 4.98 -4.67 -15.00
N ALA A 418 4.27 -4.46 -16.10
CA ALA A 418 4.61 -5.00 -17.41
C ALA A 418 4.11 -4.06 -18.51
N GLU A 419 4.71 -4.11 -19.70
CA GLU A 419 4.20 -3.40 -20.90
C GLU A 419 3.91 -1.89 -20.69
N GLY A 420 4.62 -1.21 -19.78
CA GLY A 420 4.39 0.20 -19.45
C GLY A 420 3.11 0.48 -18.63
N GLU A 421 2.48 -0.54 -18.04
CA GLU A 421 1.32 -0.43 -17.16
C GLU A 421 1.61 -1.04 -15.77
N LEU A 422 1.10 -0.40 -14.72
CA LEU A 422 1.00 -0.95 -13.38
C LEU A 422 -0.40 -1.51 -13.19
N ARG A 423 -0.52 -2.73 -12.69
CA ARG A 423 -1.78 -3.29 -12.18
C ARG A 423 -1.66 -3.61 -10.70
N PHE A 424 -2.57 -3.09 -9.89
CA PHE A 424 -2.63 -3.42 -8.47
C PHE A 424 -4.07 -3.59 -8.05
N TYR A 425 -4.29 -4.26 -6.93
CA TYR A 425 -5.62 -4.76 -6.57
C TYR A 425 -5.93 -4.50 -5.10
N ALA A 426 -7.22 -4.35 -4.82
CA ALA A 426 -7.73 -4.41 -3.45
C ALA A 426 -9.11 -5.05 -3.42
N GLY A 427 -9.31 -5.95 -2.46
CA GLY A 427 -10.61 -6.51 -2.15
C GLY A 427 -10.85 -6.63 -0.65
N GLY A 428 -12.05 -7.05 -0.28
CA GLY A 428 -12.50 -7.27 1.09
C GLY A 428 -13.45 -8.46 1.17
N GLY A 429 -13.45 -9.14 2.30
CA GLY A 429 -14.34 -10.27 2.57
C GLY A 429 -15.71 -9.75 2.98
N ILE A 430 -16.73 -10.04 2.18
CA ILE A 430 -18.10 -9.62 2.43
C ILE A 430 -18.80 -10.74 3.19
N VAL A 431 -19.44 -10.39 4.31
CA VAL A 431 -20.29 -11.26 5.13
C VAL A 431 -21.74 -10.74 5.16
N ALA A 432 -22.66 -11.47 5.78
CA ALA A 432 -24.09 -11.11 5.83
C ALA A 432 -24.37 -9.70 6.40
N ASP A 433 -23.52 -9.24 7.32
CA ASP A 433 -23.63 -7.96 8.03
C ASP A 433 -22.77 -6.84 7.41
N SER A 434 -22.12 -7.11 6.26
CA SER A 434 -21.33 -6.09 5.56
C SER A 434 -22.23 -4.98 4.98
N SER A 435 -21.72 -3.74 4.96
CA SER A 435 -22.29 -2.64 4.19
C SER A 435 -21.50 -2.47 2.89
N PRO A 436 -22.13 -2.55 1.70
CA PRO A 436 -21.46 -2.32 0.43
C PRO A 436 -20.60 -1.04 0.39
N GLU A 437 -21.07 0.04 1.00
CA GLU A 437 -20.37 1.32 1.08
C GLU A 437 -19.08 1.22 1.90
N ALA A 438 -19.16 0.59 3.07
CA ALA A 438 -18.01 0.38 3.94
C ALA A 438 -16.96 -0.51 3.25
N GLU A 439 -17.39 -1.57 2.56
CA GLU A 439 -16.51 -2.47 1.82
C GLU A 439 -15.80 -1.75 0.65
N PHE A 440 -16.52 -0.88 -0.07
CA PHE A 440 -15.91 -0.03 -1.10
C PHE A 440 -14.83 0.86 -0.49
N GLU A 441 -15.13 1.53 0.62
CA GLU A 441 -14.18 2.41 1.31
C GLU A 441 -12.96 1.65 1.85
N GLU A 442 -13.15 0.41 2.31
CA GLU A 442 -12.05 -0.45 2.71
C GLU A 442 -11.08 -0.71 1.55
N THR A 443 -11.58 -0.93 0.33
CA THR A 443 -10.71 -1.11 -0.85
C THR A 443 -9.86 0.13 -1.14
N GLU A 444 -10.41 1.35 -0.96
CA GLU A 444 -9.67 2.61 -1.10
C GLU A 444 -8.58 2.77 -0.02
N VAL A 445 -8.90 2.41 1.23
CA VAL A 445 -7.94 2.37 2.34
C VAL A 445 -6.82 1.37 2.06
N LYS A 446 -7.14 0.23 1.44
CA LYS A 446 -6.15 -0.81 1.10
C LYS A 446 -5.16 -0.38 0.00
N ILE A 447 -5.54 0.49 -0.91
CA ILE A 447 -4.60 1.02 -1.92
C ILE A 447 -3.94 2.34 -1.52
N ALA A 448 -4.33 2.96 -0.41
CA ALA A 448 -3.82 4.28 0.00
C ALA A 448 -2.30 4.31 0.18
N ALA A 449 -1.67 3.22 0.64
CA ALA A 449 -0.22 3.12 0.75
C ALA A 449 0.47 3.12 -0.62
N ILE A 450 -0.06 2.34 -1.57
CA ILE A 450 0.43 2.27 -2.95
C ILE A 450 0.26 3.63 -3.63
N ARG A 451 -0.93 4.25 -3.56
CA ARG A 451 -1.18 5.60 -4.10
C ARG A 451 -0.26 6.66 -3.50
N ARG A 452 0.00 6.61 -2.18
CA ARG A 452 0.95 7.51 -1.52
C ARG A 452 2.36 7.34 -2.08
N ALA A 453 2.82 6.10 -2.24
CA ALA A 453 4.14 5.83 -2.82
C ALA A 453 4.22 6.29 -4.28
N LEU A 454 3.17 6.06 -5.09
CA LEU A 454 3.10 6.51 -6.48
C LEU A 454 3.12 8.04 -6.63
N SER A 455 2.62 8.80 -5.65
CA SER A 455 2.58 10.26 -5.70
C SER A 455 3.96 10.92 -5.81
N ARG A 456 5.02 10.22 -5.38
CA ARG A 456 6.41 10.66 -5.57
C ARG A 456 6.81 10.70 -7.05
N PHE A 457 6.17 9.88 -7.88
CA PHE A 457 6.57 9.58 -9.25
C PHE A 457 5.61 10.15 -10.31
N SER A 458 4.53 10.81 -9.91
CA SER A 458 3.55 11.41 -10.83
C SER A 458 4.11 12.61 -11.58
N ALA A 459 3.84 12.67 -12.90
CA ALA A 459 4.13 13.83 -13.73
C ALA A 459 3.20 14.99 -13.34
N GLY A 460 3.69 15.79 -12.41
CA GLY A 460 3.04 16.96 -11.82
C GLY A 460 3.90 17.32 -10.62
N ALA A 461 5.06 17.92 -10.93
CA ALA A 461 6.19 18.21 -10.05
C ALA A 461 6.00 17.80 -8.59
N ALA A 462 6.75 16.77 -8.14
CA ALA A 462 7.11 16.72 -6.73
C ALA A 462 7.58 18.13 -6.37
N PRO A 463 6.97 18.80 -5.36
CA PRO A 463 7.33 20.17 -5.04
C PRO A 463 8.85 20.19 -4.83
N PRO A 464 9.58 21.18 -5.38
CA PRO A 464 11.04 21.16 -5.37
C PRO A 464 11.54 20.81 -3.96
N PRO A 465 12.62 20.02 -3.81
CA PRO A 465 13.09 19.59 -2.48
C PRO A 465 13.15 20.72 -1.44
N ALA A 466 13.45 21.94 -1.90
CA ALA A 466 13.37 23.18 -1.12
C ALA A 466 11.97 23.47 -0.53
N LYS A 467 10.86 23.35 -1.28
CA LYS A 467 9.49 23.50 -0.77
C LYS A 467 9.15 22.43 0.28
N VAL A 468 9.57 21.18 0.06
CA VAL A 468 9.30 20.08 1.01
C VAL A 468 10.06 20.29 2.31
N ALA A 469 11.35 20.63 2.23
CA ALA A 469 12.17 20.94 3.39
C ALA A 469 11.61 22.13 4.17
N MET A 470 11.26 23.22 3.46
CA MET A 470 10.68 24.43 4.06
C MET A 470 9.33 24.16 4.72
N ARG A 471 8.45 23.32 4.13
CA ARG A 471 7.19 22.93 4.80
C ARG A 471 7.44 22.21 6.11
N ARG A 472 8.39 21.25 6.14
CA ARG A 472 8.71 20.50 7.35
C ARG A 472 9.23 21.42 8.46
N GLU A 473 10.15 22.32 8.11
CA GLU A 473 10.69 23.33 9.03
C GLU A 473 9.58 24.22 9.60
N LEU A 474 8.75 24.80 8.72
CA LEU A 474 7.70 25.75 9.13
C LEU A 474 6.56 25.10 9.90
N LEU A 475 6.20 23.86 9.59
CA LEU A 475 5.25 23.10 10.40
C LEU A 475 5.79 22.94 11.82
N SER A 476 7.04 22.50 11.96
CA SER A 476 7.68 22.37 13.28
C SER A 476 7.77 23.71 14.02
N ALA A 477 8.07 24.80 13.33
CA ALA A 477 8.16 26.13 13.93
C ALA A 477 6.79 26.64 14.38
N ARG A 478 5.74 26.46 13.57
CA ARG A 478 4.36 26.81 13.90
C ARG A 478 3.87 26.00 15.11
N ASP A 479 4.13 24.70 15.13
CA ASP A 479 3.71 23.82 16.22
C ASP A 479 4.37 24.23 17.53
N ALA A 480 5.65 24.60 17.49
CA ALA A 480 6.34 25.15 18.64
C ALA A 480 5.73 26.49 19.10
N LEU A 481 5.44 27.41 18.16
CA LEU A 481 4.86 28.73 18.46
C LEU A 481 3.49 28.63 19.17
N PHE A 482 2.64 27.70 18.75
CA PHE A 482 1.29 27.54 19.30
C PHE A 482 1.14 26.39 20.28
N SER A 483 2.24 25.80 20.74
CA SER A 483 2.23 24.72 21.74
C SER A 483 1.56 25.13 23.07
N GLY A 484 1.64 26.42 23.44
CA GLY A 484 0.98 27.01 24.60
C GLY A 484 -0.43 27.58 24.33
N GLY A 485 -0.98 27.33 23.13
CA GLY A 485 -2.23 27.92 22.65
C GLY A 485 -2.03 29.17 21.77
N SER A 486 -3.06 29.54 21.02
CA SER A 486 -3.00 30.61 20.02
C SER A 486 -3.94 31.79 20.31
N ALA A 487 -4.59 31.83 21.47
CA ALA A 487 -5.70 32.74 21.77
C ALA A 487 -5.34 34.24 21.67
N GLU A 488 -4.19 34.65 22.23
CA GLU A 488 -3.73 36.05 22.17
C GLU A 488 -3.45 36.48 20.72
N PHE A 489 -2.70 35.67 19.99
CA PHE A 489 -2.41 35.91 18.58
C PHE A 489 -3.69 35.95 17.74
N SER A 490 -4.60 34.99 17.94
CA SER A 490 -5.87 34.88 17.22
C SER A 490 -6.75 36.11 17.42
N THR A 491 -6.84 36.60 18.66
CA THR A 491 -7.60 37.82 19.00
C THR A 491 -6.99 39.04 18.31
N GLY A 492 -5.68 39.23 18.45
CA GLY A 492 -4.97 40.38 17.89
C GLY A 492 -5.01 40.42 16.35
N ILE A 493 -4.74 39.28 15.70
CA ILE A 493 -4.72 39.21 14.24
C ILE A 493 -6.13 39.36 13.65
N THR A 494 -7.16 38.81 14.31
CA THR A 494 -8.57 38.96 13.92
C THR A 494 -9.01 40.43 13.96
N ALA A 495 -8.68 41.15 15.03
CA ALA A 495 -9.01 42.57 15.15
C ALA A 495 -8.34 43.39 14.03
N ARG A 496 -7.09 43.07 13.69
CA ARG A 496 -6.35 43.72 12.61
C ARG A 496 -6.93 43.41 11.23
N LEU A 497 -7.29 42.15 10.95
CA LEU A 497 -7.96 41.75 9.70
C LEU A 497 -9.27 42.54 9.50
N ARG A 498 -10.10 42.62 10.54
CA ARG A 498 -11.38 43.34 10.49
C ARG A 498 -11.23 44.87 10.39
N ALA A 499 -10.06 45.40 10.76
CA ALA A 499 -9.75 46.82 10.61
C ALA A 499 -9.34 47.22 9.18
N LEU A 500 -9.01 46.27 8.31
CA LEU A 500 -8.57 46.55 6.95
C LEU A 500 -9.67 47.25 6.13
N PRO A 501 -9.36 48.32 5.35
CA PRO A 501 -10.34 48.98 4.49
C PRO A 501 -11.01 48.03 3.49
N GLU A 502 -10.27 47.07 2.96
CA GLU A 502 -10.76 46.04 2.03
C GLU A 502 -11.81 45.14 2.69
N TYR A 503 -11.54 44.70 3.93
CA TYR A 503 -12.51 43.93 4.72
C TYR A 503 -13.76 44.74 5.02
N ARG A 504 -13.61 45.99 5.46
CA ARG A 504 -14.77 46.85 5.81
C ARG A 504 -15.70 47.06 4.62
N ARG A 505 -15.15 47.21 3.40
CA ARG A 505 -15.91 47.37 2.15
C ARG A 505 -16.49 46.06 1.60
N ALA A 506 -15.92 44.91 1.97
CA ALA A 506 -16.36 43.61 1.50
C ALA A 506 -17.80 43.30 1.96
N ARG A 507 -18.61 42.72 1.06
CA ARG A 507 -19.93 42.17 1.39
C ARG A 507 -19.84 40.65 1.56
N THR A 508 -19.02 39.99 0.74
CA THR A 508 -18.77 38.56 0.82
C THR A 508 -17.32 38.30 1.22
N VAL A 509 -17.13 37.54 2.30
CA VAL A 509 -15.82 37.22 2.86
C VAL A 509 -15.59 35.71 2.81
N LEU A 510 -14.56 35.27 2.09
CA LEU A 510 -14.04 33.92 2.17
C LEU A 510 -13.13 33.79 3.38
N SER A 511 -13.42 32.79 4.22
CA SER A 511 -12.58 32.39 5.34
C SER A 511 -12.26 30.89 5.30
N THR A 512 -11.49 30.42 6.27
CA THR A 512 -11.16 29.02 6.49
C THR A 512 -11.31 28.69 7.95
N LEU A 513 -11.62 27.43 8.29
CA LEU A 513 -11.56 26.96 9.67
C LEU A 513 -10.20 26.33 9.95
N SER A 514 -9.64 26.65 11.11
CA SER A 514 -8.31 26.25 11.54
C SER A 514 -8.25 24.75 11.79
N PHE A 515 -7.07 24.15 11.61
CA PHE A 515 -6.86 22.73 11.90
C PHE A 515 -5.44 22.40 12.35
N GLY A 516 -5.35 21.44 13.27
CA GLY A 516 -4.10 21.16 13.97
C GLY A 516 -3.68 22.36 14.83
N THR A 517 -2.40 22.71 14.76
CA THR A 517 -1.71 23.73 15.57
C THR A 517 -1.63 25.06 14.83
N GLU A 518 -2.78 25.60 14.43
CA GLU A 518 -2.90 26.94 13.84
C GLU A 518 -3.50 27.96 14.82
N TRP A 519 -3.50 29.23 14.41
CA TRP A 519 -4.31 30.23 15.09
C TRP A 519 -5.80 30.03 14.79
N ASP A 520 -6.65 30.39 15.73
CA ASP A 520 -8.08 30.14 15.66
C ASP A 520 -8.77 31.14 14.70
N THR A 521 -9.11 30.65 13.51
CA THR A 521 -9.82 31.42 12.49
C THR A 521 -11.34 31.39 12.69
N ARG A 522 -11.87 30.56 13.60
CA ARG A 522 -13.31 30.52 13.90
C ARG A 522 -13.79 31.85 14.45
N ALA A 523 -13.01 32.48 15.34
CA ALA A 523 -13.30 33.81 15.87
C ALA A 523 -13.39 34.89 14.77
N PHE A 524 -12.57 34.78 13.71
CA PHE A 524 -12.68 35.67 12.56
C PHE A 524 -13.95 35.40 11.75
N ALA A 525 -14.31 34.13 11.53
CA ALA A 525 -15.55 33.74 10.84
C ALA A 525 -16.81 34.21 11.60
N GLU A 526 -16.83 34.10 12.93
CA GLU A 526 -17.88 34.64 13.79
C GLU A 526 -17.96 36.17 13.68
N GLY A 527 -16.81 36.85 13.64
CA GLY A 527 -16.73 38.29 13.40
C GLY A 527 -17.33 38.72 12.06
N VAL A 528 -17.14 37.93 11.00
CA VAL A 528 -17.75 38.19 9.67
C VAL A 528 -19.27 38.16 9.76
N LEU A 529 -19.84 37.16 10.43
CA LEU A 529 -21.29 37.04 10.61
C LEU A 529 -21.85 38.18 11.47
N ALA A 530 -21.16 38.52 12.58
CA ALA A 530 -21.54 39.62 13.46
C ALA A 530 -21.51 40.99 12.74
N ASP A 531 -20.61 41.16 11.77
CA ASP A 531 -20.54 42.36 10.92
C ASP A 531 -21.62 42.40 9.83
N GLY A 532 -22.52 41.41 9.76
CA GLY A 532 -23.62 41.33 8.79
C GLY A 532 -23.16 41.00 7.37
N LYS A 533 -21.97 40.41 7.20
CA LYS A 533 -21.38 40.04 5.91
C LYS A 533 -21.72 38.59 5.55
N VAL A 534 -21.68 38.26 4.27
CA VAL A 534 -21.82 36.87 3.80
C VAL A 534 -20.51 36.13 4.06
N LEU A 535 -20.53 35.16 4.97
CA LEU A 535 -19.41 34.25 5.21
C LEU A 535 -19.43 33.12 4.19
N ALA A 536 -18.39 33.03 3.37
CA ALA A 536 -18.15 31.88 2.50
C ALA A 536 -17.10 30.96 3.14
N LEU A 537 -17.43 29.67 3.29
CA LEU A 537 -16.49 28.64 3.72
C LEU A 537 -16.28 27.59 2.60
N PRO A 538 -15.06 27.05 2.46
CA PRO A 538 -14.76 26.02 1.47
C PRO A 538 -15.22 24.64 1.94
N ARG A 539 -15.75 23.86 0.98
CA ARG A 539 -16.02 22.43 1.10
C ARG A 539 -15.09 21.66 0.17
N VAL A 540 -14.51 20.55 0.62
CA VAL A 540 -13.62 19.74 -0.22
C VAL A 540 -14.45 18.87 -1.17
N VAL A 541 -14.14 18.97 -2.47
CA VAL A 541 -14.59 18.00 -3.46
C VAL A 541 -13.39 17.12 -3.80
N ARG A 542 -13.54 15.82 -3.58
CA ARG A 542 -12.45 14.85 -3.75
C ARG A 542 -12.23 14.47 -5.22
N ASP A 543 -13.30 14.55 -6.03
CA ASP A 543 -13.27 14.28 -7.45
C ASP A 543 -14.23 15.25 -8.22
N PRO A 544 -13.70 16.17 -9.04
CA PRO A 544 -12.29 16.50 -9.18
C PRO A 544 -11.77 17.16 -7.89
N ARG A 545 -10.47 16.97 -7.59
CA ARG A 545 -9.81 17.54 -6.40
C ARG A 545 -9.86 19.08 -6.42
N SER A 546 -10.86 19.64 -5.76
CA SER A 546 -11.21 21.07 -5.82
C SER A 546 -11.88 21.55 -4.53
N LEU A 547 -12.12 22.87 -4.43
CA LEU A 547 -12.89 23.48 -3.36
C LEU A 547 -14.16 24.11 -3.94
N VAL A 548 -15.28 23.90 -3.26
CA VAL A 548 -16.56 24.58 -3.58
C VAL A 548 -16.97 25.42 -2.39
N LEU A 549 -17.23 26.71 -2.62
CA LEU A 549 -17.59 27.64 -1.57
C LEU A 549 -19.09 27.59 -1.31
N HIS A 550 -19.48 27.68 -0.04
CA HIS A 550 -20.87 27.81 0.37
C HIS A 550 -21.02 28.95 1.38
N ALA A 551 -22.15 29.64 1.32
CA ALA A 551 -22.51 30.68 2.29
C ALA A 551 -23.03 30.01 3.57
N VAL A 552 -22.45 30.38 4.71
CA VAL A 552 -22.79 29.89 6.03
C VAL A 552 -23.46 31.01 6.82
N ALA A 553 -24.55 30.70 7.51
CA ALA A 553 -25.28 31.64 8.36
C ALA A 553 -25.06 31.35 9.85
N ASP A 554 -24.90 30.08 10.22
CA ASP A 554 -24.71 29.63 11.60
C ASP A 554 -23.60 28.57 11.68
N LEU A 555 -22.47 28.92 12.29
CA LEU A 555 -21.31 28.02 12.41
C LEU A 555 -21.53 26.80 13.32
N GLY A 556 -22.60 26.76 14.11
CA GLY A 556 -22.96 25.61 14.95
C GLY A 556 -23.96 24.67 14.27
N ALA A 557 -24.85 25.20 13.42
CA ALA A 557 -25.90 24.41 12.76
C ALA A 557 -25.55 24.03 11.31
N ASP A 558 -24.84 24.88 10.57
CA ASP A 558 -24.63 24.73 9.12
C ASP A 558 -23.42 23.87 8.76
N LEU A 559 -22.61 23.50 9.75
CA LEU A 559 -21.39 22.74 9.53
C LEU A 559 -21.59 21.25 9.82
N VAL A 560 -20.80 20.43 9.14
CA VAL A 560 -20.70 18.99 9.36
C VAL A 560 -19.22 18.58 9.41
N PRO A 561 -18.87 17.48 10.07
CA PRO A 561 -17.51 16.94 10.02
C PRO A 561 -17.06 16.72 8.57
N GLY A 562 -15.96 17.39 8.19
CA GLY A 562 -15.42 17.37 6.84
C GLY A 562 -14.14 16.56 6.69
N VAL A 563 -13.47 16.72 5.55
CA VAL A 563 -12.24 16.04 5.21
C VAL A 563 -11.11 16.55 6.10
N TRP A 564 -10.27 15.65 6.62
CA TRP A 564 -9.14 15.96 7.52
C TRP A 564 -9.54 16.42 8.93
N GLY A 565 -10.80 16.24 9.34
CA GLY A 565 -11.29 16.66 10.67
C GLY A 565 -11.59 18.16 10.76
N ILE A 566 -11.64 18.86 9.63
CA ILE A 566 -12.08 20.25 9.51
C ILE A 566 -13.59 20.25 9.32
N GLU A 567 -14.32 21.10 10.03
CA GLU A 567 -15.74 21.28 9.77
C GLU A 567 -15.99 21.95 8.41
N GLU A 568 -16.91 21.41 7.64
CA GLU A 568 -17.24 21.86 6.29
C GLU A 568 -18.72 22.26 6.21
N PRO A 569 -19.09 23.21 5.33
CA PRO A 569 -20.50 23.59 5.17
C PRO A 569 -21.31 22.44 4.58
N ASP A 570 -22.49 22.18 5.16
CA ASP A 570 -23.43 21.19 4.66
C ASP A 570 -24.10 21.69 3.37
N PRO A 571 -23.89 21.05 2.21
CA PRO A 571 -24.50 21.49 0.96
C PRO A 571 -26.04 21.40 0.96
N ALA A 572 -26.65 20.68 1.91
CA ALA A 572 -28.10 20.64 2.07
C ALA A 572 -28.65 21.89 2.78
N ARG A 573 -27.83 22.57 3.59
CA ARG A 573 -28.22 23.78 4.35
C ARG A 573 -27.65 25.06 3.77
N CYS A 574 -26.47 24.97 3.16
CA CYS A 574 -25.70 26.11 2.69
C CYS A 574 -25.80 26.27 1.16
N ARG A 575 -26.11 27.48 0.69
CA ARG A 575 -26.09 27.76 -0.76
C ARG A 575 -24.67 27.85 -1.29
N LYS A 576 -24.43 27.43 -2.53
CA LYS A 576 -23.15 27.64 -3.22
C LYS A 576 -22.89 29.13 -3.45
N VAL A 577 -21.61 29.51 -3.40
CA VAL A 577 -21.09 30.85 -3.69
C VAL A 577 -20.01 30.72 -4.76
N ALA A 578 -20.09 31.51 -5.82
CA ALA A 578 -19.03 31.56 -6.81
C ALA A 578 -17.84 32.39 -6.27
N LEU A 579 -16.60 32.04 -6.64
CA LEU A 579 -15.44 32.83 -6.23
C LEU A 579 -15.50 34.28 -6.73
N SER A 580 -16.16 34.53 -7.88
CA SER A 580 -16.40 35.87 -8.42
C SER A 580 -17.29 36.75 -7.53
N GLU A 581 -18.05 36.17 -6.60
CA GLU A 581 -18.85 36.90 -5.61
C GLU A 581 -18.04 37.30 -4.37
N VAL A 582 -16.82 36.77 -4.19
CA VAL A 582 -15.98 37.01 -3.01
C VAL A 582 -15.19 38.30 -3.16
N ASP A 583 -15.38 39.23 -2.21
CA ASP A 583 -14.68 40.52 -2.20
C ASP A 583 -13.37 40.47 -1.44
N PHE A 584 -13.33 39.69 -0.35
CA PHE A 584 -12.17 39.54 0.53
C PHE A 584 -11.96 38.06 0.84
N ALA A 585 -10.75 37.57 0.67
CA ALA A 585 -10.39 36.19 0.91
C ALA A 585 -9.23 36.07 1.89
N LEU A 586 -9.50 35.52 3.07
CA LEU A 586 -8.46 35.01 3.97
C LEU A 586 -7.97 33.66 3.43
N VAL A 587 -6.71 33.63 2.97
CA VAL A 587 -6.09 32.45 2.35
C VAL A 587 -5.16 31.77 3.36
N PRO A 588 -5.27 30.45 3.59
CA PRO A 588 -4.40 29.75 4.53
C PRO A 588 -2.99 29.59 3.96
N ALA A 589 -1.99 29.74 4.84
CA ALA A 589 -0.58 29.56 4.51
C ALA A 589 0.26 29.21 5.75
N LEU A 590 1.32 28.42 5.54
CA LEU A 590 2.39 28.19 6.52
C LEU A 590 3.44 29.31 6.52
N SER A 591 3.66 29.93 5.36
CA SER A 591 4.57 31.06 5.17
C SER A 591 4.13 31.87 3.95
N CYS A 592 4.53 33.13 3.91
CA CYS A 592 4.42 34.02 2.77
C CYS A 592 5.70 34.85 2.69
N ASP A 593 6.15 35.18 1.48
CA ASP A 593 7.19 36.18 1.27
C ASP A 593 6.62 37.57 0.97
N GLU A 594 7.51 38.54 0.86
CA GLU A 594 7.20 39.96 0.59
C GLU A 594 6.80 40.22 -0.87
N GLN A 595 6.74 39.17 -1.71
CA GLN A 595 6.24 39.22 -3.07
C GLN A 595 4.85 38.57 -3.20
N GLY A 596 4.29 38.08 -2.09
CA GLY A 596 2.96 37.44 -2.06
C GLY A 596 2.98 35.97 -2.46
N VAL A 597 4.15 35.34 -2.61
CA VAL A 597 4.24 33.90 -2.83
C VAL A 597 4.02 33.19 -1.49
N ARG A 598 3.04 32.29 -1.47
CA ARG A 598 2.64 31.56 -0.26
C ARG A 598 3.07 30.10 -0.31
N LEU A 599 3.38 29.56 0.86
CA LEU A 599 3.58 28.13 1.06
C LEU A 599 2.36 27.54 1.80
N GLY A 600 1.54 26.76 1.11
CA GLY A 600 0.47 25.99 1.74
C GLY A 600 0.89 24.58 2.16
N TYR A 601 -0.07 23.78 2.66
CA TYR A 601 0.12 22.39 3.11
C TYR A 601 0.44 21.35 2.02
N GLY A 602 0.64 21.78 0.77
CA GLY A 602 1.11 20.91 -0.33
C GLY A 602 0.02 20.18 -1.11
N ALA A 603 -1.25 20.49 -0.85
CA ALA A 603 -2.39 19.84 -1.49
C ALA A 603 -2.95 20.58 -2.73
N GLY A 604 -2.51 21.82 -2.99
CA GLY A 604 -2.89 22.61 -4.18
C GLY A 604 -4.38 22.95 -4.30
N TYR A 605 -5.17 22.83 -3.23
CA TYR A 605 -6.61 23.12 -3.25
C TYR A 605 -6.88 24.62 -3.45
N PHE A 606 -6.21 25.48 -2.69
CA PHE A 606 -6.38 26.92 -2.78
C PHE A 606 -5.78 27.50 -4.07
N ASP A 607 -4.70 26.95 -4.60
CA ASP A 607 -4.13 27.39 -5.89
C ASP A 607 -5.12 27.16 -7.03
N ARG A 608 -5.79 26.00 -7.04
CA ARG A 608 -6.85 25.69 -8.01
C ARG A 608 -8.12 26.51 -7.82
N LEU A 609 -8.51 26.81 -6.58
CA LEU A 609 -9.63 27.70 -6.33
C LEU A 609 -9.30 29.11 -6.85
N LEU A 610 -8.15 29.64 -6.44
CA LEU A 610 -7.74 31.02 -6.71
C LEU A 610 -7.28 31.25 -8.16
N SER A 611 -6.98 30.21 -8.94
CA SER A 611 -6.70 30.37 -10.37
C SER A 611 -7.89 30.93 -11.15
N GLY A 612 -9.11 30.79 -10.61
CA GLY A 612 -10.32 31.42 -11.13
C GLY A 612 -10.63 32.80 -10.54
N ALA A 613 -9.77 33.35 -9.67
CA ALA A 613 -10.00 34.66 -9.03
C ALA A 613 -9.77 35.79 -10.05
N GLY A 614 -10.77 36.65 -10.22
CA GLY A 614 -10.64 37.90 -10.98
C GLY A 614 -10.00 39.03 -10.15
N THR A 615 -9.87 40.22 -10.74
CA THR A 615 -9.31 41.43 -10.08
C THR A 615 -10.13 41.98 -8.92
N ARG A 616 -11.33 41.42 -8.66
CA ARG A 616 -12.25 41.86 -7.61
C ARG A 616 -11.88 41.34 -6.22
N THR A 617 -11.32 40.13 -6.13
CA THR A 617 -11.11 39.45 -4.84
C THR A 617 -9.79 39.87 -4.22
N PHE A 618 -9.83 40.57 -3.08
CA PHE A 618 -8.65 40.91 -2.31
C PHE A 618 -8.20 39.72 -1.46
N ARG A 619 -7.07 39.11 -1.82
CA ARG A 619 -6.49 37.92 -1.17
C ARG A 619 -5.47 38.33 -0.13
N VAL A 620 -5.67 37.93 1.11
CA VAL A 620 -4.75 38.21 2.22
C VAL A 620 -4.35 36.93 2.93
N VAL A 621 -3.08 36.85 3.30
CA VAL A 621 -2.57 35.85 4.25
C VAL A 621 -2.37 36.53 5.61
N ALA A 622 -2.80 35.86 6.68
CA ALA A 622 -2.51 36.28 8.05
C ALA A 622 -1.78 35.18 8.81
N LEU A 623 -0.57 35.49 9.29
CA LEU A 623 0.31 34.54 9.99
C LEU A 623 1.28 35.26 10.93
N PRO A 624 1.89 34.56 11.92
CA PRO A 624 2.92 35.13 12.77
C PRO A 624 4.13 35.65 12.00
N GLU A 625 4.70 36.78 12.40
CA GLU A 625 5.90 37.35 11.76
C GLU A 625 7.05 36.33 11.71
N ALA A 626 7.18 35.48 12.73
CA ALA A 626 8.19 34.43 12.80
C ALA A 626 8.10 33.37 11.68
N LEU A 627 6.93 33.25 11.03
CA LEU A 627 6.69 32.34 9.92
C LEU A 627 6.83 33.01 8.54
N VAL A 628 7.10 34.31 8.49
CA VAL A 628 7.45 35.00 7.24
C VAL A 628 8.84 34.54 6.78
N ARG A 629 9.02 34.36 5.47
CA ARG A 629 10.32 34.03 4.87
C ARG A 629 10.68 35.06 3.80
N PRO A 630 11.97 35.41 3.66
CA PRO A 630 12.39 36.39 2.66
C PRO A 630 12.16 35.92 1.21
N ALA A 631 12.12 34.60 0.99
CA ALA A 631 11.77 34.00 -0.29
C ALA A 631 11.06 32.67 -0.05
N VAL A 632 9.88 32.50 -0.66
CA VAL A 632 9.18 31.22 -0.72
C VAL A 632 9.38 30.64 -2.13
N PRO A 633 9.80 29.37 -2.30
CA PRO A 633 9.96 28.81 -3.64
C PRO A 633 8.61 28.85 -4.39
N ARG A 634 8.61 29.28 -5.65
CA ARG A 634 7.41 29.44 -6.48
C ARG A 634 7.36 28.40 -7.60
N GLU A 635 6.17 27.91 -7.90
CA GLU A 635 5.84 27.05 -9.04
C GLU A 635 4.88 27.77 -9.99
N ALA A 636 4.81 27.32 -11.23
CA ALA A 636 4.01 27.99 -12.28
C ALA A 636 2.51 28.06 -11.96
N HIS A 637 1.99 27.15 -11.14
CA HIS A 637 0.59 27.08 -10.74
C HIS A 637 0.30 27.80 -9.41
N ASP A 638 1.31 28.33 -8.71
CA ASP A 638 1.09 29.05 -7.45
C ASP A 638 0.44 30.42 -7.72
N VAL A 639 -0.67 30.68 -7.04
CA VAL A 639 -1.36 31.97 -7.11
C VAL A 639 -0.92 32.86 -5.95
N ALA A 640 -0.28 33.99 -6.30
CA ALA A 640 0.16 34.99 -5.33
C ALA A 640 -1.02 35.73 -4.67
N VAL A 641 -0.80 36.22 -3.45
CA VAL A 641 -1.78 37.01 -2.70
C VAL A 641 -1.51 38.50 -2.81
N ASP A 642 -2.52 39.32 -2.51
CA ASP A 642 -2.46 40.78 -2.64
C ASP A 642 -1.86 41.45 -1.40
N ALA A 643 -1.91 40.79 -0.25
CA ALA A 643 -1.33 41.29 0.99
C ALA A 643 -0.93 40.19 1.99
N LEU A 644 0.01 40.56 2.87
CA LEU A 644 0.42 39.84 4.05
C LEU A 644 0.12 40.68 5.29
N LEU A 645 -0.52 40.09 6.29
CA LEU A 645 -0.76 40.68 7.60
C LEU A 645 -0.10 39.82 8.69
N THR A 646 0.66 40.46 9.56
CA THR A 646 1.22 39.85 10.77
C THR A 646 0.82 40.65 11.99
N GLU A 647 1.17 40.17 13.18
CA GLU A 647 1.04 40.91 14.44
C GLU A 647 1.94 42.15 14.50
N ARG A 648 2.91 42.30 13.57
CA ARG A 648 3.83 43.45 13.54
C ARG A 648 3.55 44.42 12.40
N ARG A 649 3.11 43.93 11.23
CA ARG A 649 2.99 44.79 10.03
C ARG A 649 1.87 44.36 9.08
N PHE A 650 1.55 45.24 8.15
CA PHE A 650 0.69 44.98 7.00
C PHE A 650 1.48 45.35 5.75
N LEU A 651 1.62 44.42 4.82
CA LEU A 651 2.34 44.59 3.57
C LEU A 651 1.40 44.34 2.41
N ARG A 652 1.18 45.36 1.58
CA ARG A 652 0.45 45.25 0.33
C ARG A 652 1.43 44.96 -0.80
N MET A 653 1.19 43.89 -1.54
CA MET A 653 2.03 43.50 -2.66
C MET A 653 1.74 44.43 -3.84
N LYS A 654 2.79 44.89 -4.54
CA LYS A 654 2.60 45.61 -5.80
C LYS A 654 1.97 44.63 -6.79
N ALA A 655 0.93 45.04 -7.50
CA ALA A 655 0.43 44.27 -8.62
C ALA A 655 1.61 43.98 -9.55
N SER A 656 1.96 42.70 -9.76
CA SER A 656 2.86 42.36 -10.86
C SER A 656 2.23 42.89 -12.15
N PRO A 657 2.99 43.61 -12.98
CA PRO A 657 2.48 44.14 -14.24
C PRO A 657 1.95 43.05 -15.18
#